data_AF-A0A846WAI7-F1
#
_entry.id   AF-A0A846WAI7-F1
#
_cell.length_a   1.000
_cell.length_b   1.000
_cell.length_c   1.000
_cell.angle_alpha   90.00
_cell.angle_beta   90.00
_cell.angle_gamma   90.00
#
_symmetry.space_group_name_H-M   'P 1'
#
loop_
_entity.id
_entity.type
_entity.pdbx_description
1 polymer ?
#
loop_
_entity_poly.entity_id
_entity_poly.type
_entity_poly.pdbx_seq_one_letter_code
_entity_poly.pdbx_strand_id
1 'polypeptide(L)'
;MEWLIAPFEVAFVQRALWGGLLVSCVCALAGTWVVVRGMAFLGDAMAHGMLPGVAVAALLGGNLIVGAAISCTAMAFGVSVLSRSKRFAADTAIGLLFVGMLAAGVIIVSRSQSFAVDLTGFLFGDVLAVRTVDLWYLVAAVGLALVVAVLGHRAFVALTFDSRKAHTLGLHPKAAHVALVGLVTLAIVASFHVVGTLLVFGLLIAPPAAAVYWSDRIPVVMALAALIGGFSTAAGLVVSWHAGTAAGATIAAVAVGSFFVSAVVSALRERFGKVGVAALAAVSVAGCAATEPVIVEEPPHGYVAGAEEMSEAQTRLVVSDPATGAIRVIDLLTEKVTTLEGRENTAAPAASALVGDGRFGFLSAGGSVRVVDSGGWTVDHADHRHYYSAPVREVGSIAAPGGVVAAYGDPAVSTVVLDSGATLVFDRVALGDGQVREPHRIDGIALPYGEKLVVADGAGRVDVRGRDGAAGEPLASSCPQPRGEAVTRRGVVFGCADGALIVAQRDGAFVAEKVAYPEPGTDRATAFTHRPGSTTLTALAGRTGVWTLDVRKKTWKHTPIADAVAVNTAGEGSAVLVLTRDGVLHGLDPETGSETARVALIGPVEGEPVIQVDPNRAYINDLGGRAVLEVAYNDNLRIARTFPSDIAPGLMVETGL
;
A
#
# COMPACT_ATOMS: atom_id res chain seq x y z
N MET A 1 20.46 -18.88 19.94
CA MET A 1 19.02 -19.05 20.23
C MET A 1 18.26 -17.77 19.98
N GLU A 2 18.78 -16.60 20.38
CA GLU A 2 18.16 -15.30 20.08
C GLU A 2 17.86 -15.09 18.59
N TRP A 3 18.75 -15.48 17.67
CA TRP A 3 18.51 -15.38 16.21
C TRP A 3 17.25 -16.12 15.70
N LEU A 4 16.85 -17.21 16.36
CA LEU A 4 15.64 -17.97 16.00
C LEU A 4 14.38 -17.46 16.72
N ILE A 5 14.54 -16.86 17.91
CA ILE A 5 13.41 -16.52 18.80
C ILE A 5 13.04 -15.03 18.67
N ALA A 6 14.00 -14.16 18.34
CA ALA A 6 13.81 -12.71 18.19
C ALA A 6 12.62 -12.32 17.30
N PRO A 7 12.36 -12.97 16.14
CA PRO A 7 11.19 -12.63 15.33
C PRO A 7 9.87 -12.86 16.08
N PHE A 8 9.83 -13.87 16.95
CA PHE A 8 8.62 -14.28 17.68
C PHE A 8 8.41 -13.53 18.99
N GLU A 9 9.27 -12.61 19.38
CA GLU A 9 8.99 -11.69 20.50
C GLU A 9 7.97 -10.62 20.12
N VAL A 10 7.82 -10.37 18.81
CA VAL A 10 6.94 -9.35 18.28
C VAL A 10 5.51 -9.88 18.09
N ALA A 11 4.54 -9.17 18.64
CA ALA A 11 3.15 -9.64 18.72
C ALA A 11 2.49 -9.91 17.35
N PHE A 12 2.86 -9.18 16.28
CA PHE A 12 2.30 -9.43 14.95
C PHE A 12 2.88 -10.69 14.30
N VAL A 13 4.18 -10.98 14.50
CA VAL A 13 4.80 -12.22 14.01
C VAL A 13 4.26 -13.45 14.76
N GLN A 14 3.95 -13.32 16.04
CA GLN A 14 3.25 -14.38 16.79
C GLN A 14 1.87 -14.68 16.19
N ARG A 15 1.09 -13.65 15.84
CA ARG A 15 -0.21 -13.82 15.18
C ARG A 15 -0.06 -14.43 13.79
N ALA A 16 0.95 -14.02 13.04
CA ALA A 16 1.30 -14.61 11.75
C ALA A 16 1.62 -16.11 11.87
N LEU A 17 2.38 -16.51 12.90
CA LEU A 17 2.69 -17.90 13.19
C LEU A 17 1.42 -18.70 13.53
N TRP A 18 0.60 -18.23 14.46
CA TRP A 18 -0.66 -18.90 14.81
C TRP A 18 -1.62 -18.99 13.63
N GLY A 19 -1.75 -17.93 12.85
CA GLY A 19 -2.55 -17.89 11.63
C GLY A 19 -2.07 -18.92 10.61
N GLY A 20 -0.77 -18.92 10.30
CA GLY A 20 -0.18 -19.87 9.35
C GLY A 20 -0.23 -21.32 9.81
N LEU A 21 -0.14 -21.60 11.12
CA LEU A 21 -0.35 -22.93 11.69
C LEU A 21 -1.80 -23.40 11.48
N LEU A 22 -2.78 -22.56 11.79
CA LEU A 22 -4.19 -22.90 11.61
C LEU A 22 -4.52 -23.11 10.11
N VAL A 23 -4.01 -22.24 9.23
CA VAL A 23 -4.16 -22.41 7.78
C VAL A 23 -3.51 -23.71 7.32
N SER A 24 -2.31 -24.03 7.79
CA SER A 24 -1.64 -25.30 7.48
C SER A 24 -2.48 -26.51 7.89
N CYS A 25 -3.17 -26.46 9.03
CA CYS A 25 -4.10 -27.51 9.45
C CYS A 25 -5.31 -27.64 8.51
N VAL A 26 -5.97 -26.53 8.16
CA VAL A 26 -7.13 -26.55 7.25
C VAL A 26 -6.72 -27.05 5.86
N CYS A 27 -5.62 -26.52 5.33
CA CYS A 27 -5.06 -26.91 4.05
C CYS A 27 -4.60 -28.37 4.03
N ALA A 28 -4.06 -28.90 5.13
CA ALA A 28 -3.71 -30.32 5.22
C ALA A 28 -4.94 -31.24 5.13
N LEU A 29 -6.04 -30.88 5.80
CA LEU A 29 -7.30 -31.66 5.79
C LEU A 29 -7.94 -31.70 4.40
N ALA A 30 -8.03 -30.56 3.72
CA ALA A 30 -8.60 -30.48 2.38
C ALA A 30 -7.62 -30.98 1.30
N GLY A 31 -6.37 -30.51 1.37
CA GLY A 31 -5.30 -30.73 0.40
C GLY A 31 -4.87 -32.19 0.27
N THR A 32 -4.90 -32.97 1.35
CA THR A 32 -4.63 -34.42 1.27
C THR A 32 -5.57 -35.12 0.29
N TRP A 33 -6.85 -34.79 0.31
CA TRP A 33 -7.81 -35.37 -0.63
C TRP A 33 -7.66 -34.82 -2.05
N VAL A 34 -7.25 -33.56 -2.19
CA VAL A 34 -6.95 -32.94 -3.49
C VAL A 34 -5.80 -33.68 -4.16
N VAL A 35 -4.70 -33.92 -3.44
CA VAL A 35 -3.51 -34.61 -3.94
C VAL A 35 -3.81 -36.08 -4.25
N VAL A 36 -4.41 -36.81 -3.32
CA VAL A 36 -4.67 -38.25 -3.49
C VAL A 36 -5.65 -38.54 -4.64
N ARG A 37 -6.57 -37.61 -4.96
CA ARG A 37 -7.50 -37.75 -6.10
C ARG A 37 -7.01 -37.08 -7.39
N GLY A 38 -5.81 -36.49 -7.41
CA GLY A 38 -5.27 -35.82 -8.60
C GLY A 38 -6.05 -34.57 -9.01
N MET A 39 -6.70 -33.88 -8.05
CA MET A 39 -7.55 -32.72 -8.32
C MET A 39 -6.83 -31.37 -8.10
N ALA A 40 -5.50 -31.33 -8.19
CA ALA A 40 -4.72 -30.11 -7.89
C ALA A 40 -5.19 -28.90 -8.71
N PHE A 41 -5.57 -29.11 -9.98
CA PHE A 41 -6.08 -28.07 -10.86
C PHE A 41 -7.40 -27.45 -10.36
N LEU A 42 -8.24 -28.21 -9.66
CA LEU A 42 -9.45 -27.68 -9.01
C LEU A 42 -9.11 -26.66 -7.92
N GLY A 43 -8.05 -26.90 -7.15
CA GLY A 43 -7.61 -26.00 -6.09
C GLY A 43 -7.22 -24.62 -6.62
N ASP A 44 -6.41 -24.60 -7.67
CA ASP A 44 -5.98 -23.36 -8.34
C ASP A 44 -7.17 -22.65 -9.02
N ALA A 45 -8.02 -23.43 -9.70
CA ALA A 45 -9.21 -22.91 -10.34
C ALA A 45 -10.15 -22.22 -9.35
N MET A 46 -10.35 -22.79 -8.15
CA MET A 46 -11.19 -22.18 -7.13
C MET A 46 -10.54 -20.95 -6.46
N ALA A 47 -9.22 -20.91 -6.34
CA ALA A 47 -8.50 -19.74 -5.82
C ALA A 47 -8.73 -18.51 -6.73
N HIS A 48 -8.65 -18.68 -8.04
CA HIS A 48 -8.97 -17.62 -8.99
C HIS A 48 -10.48 -17.44 -9.21
N GLY A 49 -11.25 -18.51 -9.03
CA GLY A 49 -12.71 -18.48 -9.09
C GLY A 49 -13.35 -17.60 -8.01
N MET A 50 -12.62 -17.20 -6.96
CA MET A 50 -13.15 -16.25 -5.96
C MET A 50 -13.07 -14.79 -6.41
N LEU A 51 -12.17 -14.46 -7.35
CA LEU A 51 -11.86 -13.08 -7.77
C LEU A 51 -13.10 -12.25 -8.13
N PRO A 52 -14.07 -12.74 -8.93
CA PRO A 52 -15.26 -11.95 -9.24
C PRO A 52 -16.07 -11.56 -8.01
N GLY A 53 -16.23 -12.49 -7.05
CA GLY A 53 -16.99 -12.23 -5.84
C GLY A 53 -16.30 -11.25 -4.92
N VAL A 54 -14.98 -11.40 -4.76
CA VAL A 54 -14.16 -10.45 -3.98
C VAL A 54 -14.22 -9.06 -4.62
N ALA A 55 -14.04 -8.98 -5.94
CA ALA A 55 -14.12 -7.72 -6.68
C ALA A 55 -15.49 -7.05 -6.51
N VAL A 56 -16.59 -7.78 -6.66
CA VAL A 56 -17.95 -7.23 -6.46
C VAL A 56 -18.18 -6.79 -5.02
N ALA A 57 -17.82 -7.61 -4.04
CA ALA A 57 -18.01 -7.28 -2.63
C ALA A 57 -17.27 -5.99 -2.26
N ALA A 58 -16.02 -5.86 -2.72
CA ALA A 58 -15.22 -4.68 -2.46
C ALA A 58 -15.74 -3.42 -3.18
N LEU A 59 -16.21 -3.51 -4.42
CA LEU A 59 -16.85 -2.37 -5.11
C LEU A 59 -18.12 -1.89 -4.43
N LEU A 60 -18.82 -2.77 -3.73
CA LEU A 60 -20.03 -2.45 -2.96
C LEU A 60 -19.73 -2.04 -1.51
N GLY A 61 -18.46 -2.01 -1.09
CA GLY A 61 -18.08 -1.77 0.32
C GLY A 61 -18.54 -2.88 1.28
N GLY A 62 -18.79 -4.08 0.76
CA GLY A 62 -19.28 -5.25 1.51
C GLY A 62 -18.17 -6.14 2.05
N ASN A 63 -18.57 -7.26 2.68
CA ASN A 63 -17.63 -8.21 3.27
C ASN A 63 -16.97 -9.10 2.19
N LEU A 64 -15.63 -9.02 2.10
CA LEU A 64 -14.80 -9.75 1.13
C LEU A 64 -14.94 -11.28 1.24
N ILE A 65 -15.06 -11.82 2.46
CA ILE A 65 -15.20 -13.27 2.71
C ILE A 65 -16.53 -13.76 2.14
N VAL A 66 -17.60 -12.98 2.28
CA VAL A 66 -18.92 -13.32 1.73
C VAL A 66 -18.89 -13.30 0.21
N GLY A 67 -18.24 -12.30 -0.38
CA GLY A 67 -18.01 -12.24 -1.83
C GLY A 67 -17.25 -13.47 -2.35
N ALA A 68 -16.11 -13.79 -1.74
CA ALA A 68 -15.33 -14.97 -2.05
C ALA A 68 -16.14 -16.27 -1.92
N ALA A 69 -16.88 -16.42 -0.82
CA ALA A 69 -17.71 -17.59 -0.56
C ALA A 69 -18.78 -17.81 -1.63
N ILE A 70 -19.49 -16.75 -2.03
CA ILE A 70 -20.53 -16.82 -3.07
C ILE A 70 -19.92 -17.24 -4.40
N SER A 71 -18.79 -16.62 -4.79
CA SER A 71 -18.15 -16.90 -6.07
C SER A 71 -17.50 -18.28 -6.12
N CYS A 72 -16.78 -18.70 -5.07
CA CYS A 72 -16.28 -20.07 -4.97
C CYS A 72 -17.41 -21.12 -4.96
N THR A 73 -18.55 -20.82 -4.33
CA THR A 73 -19.71 -21.73 -4.35
C THR A 73 -20.30 -21.81 -5.75
N ALA A 74 -20.39 -20.70 -6.47
CA ALA A 74 -20.82 -20.68 -7.87
C ALA A 74 -19.88 -21.49 -8.77
N MET A 75 -18.56 -21.36 -8.57
CA MET A 75 -17.53 -22.15 -9.23
C MET A 75 -17.70 -23.65 -8.94
N ALA A 76 -17.78 -24.02 -7.66
CA ALA A 76 -17.97 -25.40 -7.21
C ALA A 76 -19.25 -26.03 -7.80
N PHE A 77 -20.34 -25.27 -7.83
CA PHE A 77 -21.60 -25.69 -8.45
C PHE A 77 -21.45 -25.86 -9.96
N GLY A 78 -20.83 -24.89 -10.65
CA GLY A 78 -20.56 -24.95 -12.08
C GLY A 78 -19.75 -26.19 -12.45
N VAL A 79 -18.64 -26.45 -11.73
CA VAL A 79 -17.80 -27.64 -11.95
C VAL A 79 -18.62 -28.90 -11.72
N SER A 80 -19.41 -28.96 -10.65
CA SER A 80 -20.26 -30.12 -10.31
C SER A 80 -21.38 -30.40 -11.33
N VAL A 81 -21.82 -29.39 -12.07
CA VAL A 81 -22.85 -29.52 -13.11
C VAL A 81 -22.22 -29.87 -14.46
N LEU A 82 -21.19 -29.13 -14.89
CA LEU A 82 -20.54 -29.36 -16.18
C LEU A 82 -19.81 -30.71 -16.24
N SER A 83 -19.20 -31.15 -15.14
CA SER A 83 -18.53 -32.45 -15.04
C SER A 83 -19.48 -33.66 -15.11
N ARG A 84 -20.81 -33.45 -15.06
CA ARG A 84 -21.80 -34.53 -15.30
C ARG A 84 -22.00 -34.84 -16.78
N SER A 85 -21.60 -33.93 -17.66
CA SER A 85 -21.74 -34.13 -19.10
C SER A 85 -20.79 -35.22 -19.58
N LYS A 86 -21.31 -36.23 -20.29
CA LYS A 86 -20.46 -37.24 -20.94
C LYS A 86 -19.63 -36.67 -22.10
N ARG A 87 -19.88 -35.43 -22.52
CA ARG A 87 -19.23 -34.79 -23.66
C ARG A 87 -17.96 -34.02 -23.30
N PHE A 88 -17.76 -33.66 -22.03
CA PHE A 88 -16.61 -32.86 -21.59
C PHE A 88 -15.82 -33.62 -20.54
N ALA A 89 -14.48 -33.54 -20.61
CA ALA A 89 -13.63 -33.99 -19.52
C ALA A 89 -13.80 -33.07 -18.31
N ALA A 90 -13.67 -33.60 -17.09
CA ALA A 90 -13.78 -32.81 -15.86
C ALA A 90 -12.79 -31.64 -15.85
N ASP A 91 -11.56 -31.87 -16.33
CA ASP A 91 -10.52 -30.84 -16.42
C ASP A 91 -10.88 -29.73 -17.41
N THR A 92 -11.57 -30.05 -18.51
CA THR A 92 -12.08 -29.05 -19.46
C THR A 92 -13.14 -28.17 -18.82
N ALA A 93 -14.04 -28.75 -18.02
CA ALA A 93 -15.07 -27.98 -17.31
C ALA A 93 -14.45 -27.03 -16.28
N ILE A 94 -13.46 -27.50 -15.52
CA ILE A 94 -12.70 -26.70 -14.56
C ILE A 94 -11.98 -25.56 -15.28
N GLY A 95 -11.27 -25.86 -16.38
CA GLY A 95 -10.52 -24.86 -17.15
C GLY A 95 -11.40 -23.77 -17.77
N LEU A 96 -12.57 -24.14 -18.32
CA LEU A 96 -13.48 -23.16 -18.92
C LEU A 96 -14.10 -22.23 -17.87
N LEU A 97 -14.49 -22.77 -16.71
CA LEU A 97 -15.00 -21.96 -15.61
C LEU A 97 -13.90 -21.09 -15.00
N PHE A 98 -12.69 -21.61 -14.87
CA PHE A 98 -11.52 -20.85 -14.41
C PHE A 98 -11.27 -19.63 -15.29
N VAL A 99 -11.12 -19.82 -16.61
CA VAL A 99 -10.88 -18.70 -17.54
C VAL A 99 -12.06 -17.73 -17.55
N GLY A 100 -13.31 -18.24 -17.56
CA GLY A 100 -14.50 -17.40 -17.58
C GLY A 100 -14.66 -16.54 -16.32
N MET A 101 -14.44 -17.12 -15.13
CA MET A 101 -14.52 -16.39 -13.88
C MET A 101 -13.33 -15.46 -13.69
N LEU A 102 -12.12 -15.88 -14.04
CA LEU A 102 -10.95 -15.00 -14.03
C LEU A 102 -11.17 -13.77 -14.93
N ALA A 103 -11.64 -13.99 -16.17
CA ALA A 103 -11.97 -12.91 -17.09
C ALA A 103 -13.07 -11.98 -16.51
N ALA A 104 -14.12 -12.54 -15.91
CA ALA A 104 -15.16 -11.74 -15.26
C ALA A 104 -14.59 -10.88 -14.12
N GLY A 105 -13.73 -11.46 -13.28
CA GLY A 105 -13.05 -10.73 -12.19
C GLY A 105 -12.21 -9.59 -12.73
N VAL A 106 -11.38 -9.85 -13.74
CA VAL A 106 -10.53 -8.83 -14.39
C VAL A 106 -11.37 -7.74 -15.06
N ILE A 107 -12.48 -8.07 -15.72
CA ILE A 107 -13.39 -7.09 -16.33
C ILE A 107 -13.99 -6.17 -15.25
N ILE A 108 -14.40 -6.74 -14.11
CA ILE A 108 -14.96 -5.97 -12.99
C ILE A 108 -13.89 -5.05 -12.38
N VAL A 109 -12.68 -5.58 -12.15
CA VAL A 109 -11.55 -4.84 -11.58
C VAL A 109 -11.08 -3.72 -12.51
N SER A 110 -10.96 -3.96 -13.82
CA SER A 110 -10.46 -2.98 -14.80
C SER A 110 -11.32 -1.71 -14.92
N ARG A 111 -12.57 -1.77 -14.44
CA ARG A 111 -13.46 -0.61 -14.36
C ARG A 111 -13.24 0.26 -13.12
N SER A 112 -12.41 -0.19 -12.17
CA SER A 112 -12.15 0.49 -10.89
C SER A 112 -10.70 0.93 -10.79
N GLN A 113 -10.49 2.24 -10.65
CA GLN A 113 -9.16 2.85 -10.58
C GLN A 113 -8.54 2.80 -9.17
N SER A 114 -9.33 2.43 -8.14
CA SER A 114 -8.87 2.30 -6.74
C SER A 114 -8.47 0.87 -6.37
N PHE A 115 -8.73 -0.12 -7.25
CA PHE A 115 -8.57 -1.55 -6.94
C PHE A 115 -7.19 -2.12 -7.25
N ALA A 116 -6.37 -1.41 -8.04
CA ALA A 116 -5.06 -1.89 -8.46
C ALA A 116 -4.06 -2.03 -7.29
N VAL A 117 -4.19 -1.18 -6.26
CA VAL A 117 -3.31 -1.19 -5.08
C VAL A 117 -3.66 -2.32 -4.10
N ASP A 118 -4.91 -2.81 -4.08
CA ASP A 118 -5.37 -3.93 -3.24
C ASP A 118 -5.14 -5.32 -3.88
N LEU A 119 -4.80 -5.41 -5.17
CA LEU A 119 -4.61 -6.69 -5.84
C LEU A 119 -3.35 -7.42 -5.37
N THR A 120 -2.28 -6.69 -5.10
CA THR A 120 -1.00 -7.23 -4.62
C THR A 120 -1.19 -7.81 -3.22
N GLY A 121 -1.87 -7.09 -2.33
CA GLY A 121 -2.26 -7.59 -1.01
C GLY A 121 -3.21 -8.80 -1.08
N PHE A 122 -4.07 -8.86 -2.09
CA PHE A 122 -4.95 -10.02 -2.32
C PHE A 122 -4.22 -11.26 -2.88
N LEU A 123 -3.33 -11.07 -3.86
CA LEU A 123 -2.58 -12.13 -4.53
C LEU A 123 -1.52 -12.77 -3.63
N PHE A 124 -0.79 -11.94 -2.89
CA PHE A 124 0.34 -12.37 -2.06
C PHE A 124 -0.02 -12.49 -0.58
N GLY A 125 -1.10 -11.84 -0.13
CA GLY A 125 -1.51 -11.79 1.27
C GLY A 125 -0.59 -10.92 2.12
N ASP A 126 -1.13 -10.40 3.23
CA ASP A 126 -0.32 -9.84 4.31
C ASP A 126 -0.46 -10.71 5.57
N VAL A 127 0.43 -11.70 5.66
CA VAL A 127 0.48 -12.65 6.79
C VAL A 127 0.82 -11.95 8.10
N LEU A 128 1.46 -10.76 8.04
CA LEU A 128 1.86 -10.00 9.22
C LEU A 128 0.71 -9.13 9.75
N ALA A 129 -0.25 -8.76 8.91
CA ALA A 129 -1.45 -7.99 9.28
C ALA A 129 -2.57 -8.80 9.98
N VAL A 130 -2.34 -10.07 10.33
CA VAL A 130 -3.34 -10.94 10.95
C VAL A 130 -3.86 -10.36 12.26
N ARG A 131 -5.19 -10.23 12.37
CA ARG A 131 -5.88 -9.77 13.57
C ARG A 131 -6.36 -10.95 14.42
N THR A 132 -6.61 -10.69 15.70
CA THR A 132 -7.10 -11.70 16.64
C THR A 132 -8.45 -12.29 16.22
N VAL A 133 -9.30 -11.51 15.56
CA VAL A 133 -10.59 -11.98 15.05
C VAL A 133 -10.43 -13.03 13.94
N ASP A 134 -9.41 -12.88 13.10
CA ASP A 134 -9.12 -13.81 12.00
C ASP A 134 -8.70 -15.19 12.52
N LEU A 135 -7.98 -15.22 13.64
CA LEU A 135 -7.61 -16.47 14.32
C LEU A 135 -8.85 -17.24 14.79
N TRP A 136 -9.87 -16.57 15.32
CA TRP A 136 -11.11 -17.23 15.74
C TRP A 136 -11.89 -17.80 14.55
N TYR A 137 -11.94 -17.07 13.43
CA TYR A 137 -12.51 -17.59 12.18
C TYR A 137 -11.76 -18.83 11.68
N LEU A 138 -10.43 -18.81 11.72
CA LEU A 138 -9.60 -19.95 11.35
C LEU A 138 -9.80 -21.16 12.28
N VAL A 139 -9.88 -20.94 13.60
CA VAL A 139 -10.17 -22.02 14.57
C VAL A 139 -11.53 -22.68 14.26
N ALA A 140 -12.55 -21.87 14.00
CA ALA A 140 -13.87 -22.38 13.60
C ALA A 140 -13.80 -23.17 12.28
N ALA A 141 -13.04 -22.67 11.29
CA ALA A 141 -12.83 -23.34 10.02
C ALA A 141 -12.08 -24.67 10.15
N VAL A 142 -11.03 -24.75 11.00
CA VAL A 142 -10.33 -26.00 11.34
C VAL A 142 -11.29 -27.01 11.96
N GLY A 143 -12.10 -26.58 12.95
CA GLY A 143 -13.09 -27.43 13.60
C GLY A 143 -14.09 -28.01 12.60
N LEU A 144 -14.65 -27.16 11.74
CA LEU A 144 -15.60 -27.58 10.70
C LEU A 144 -14.95 -28.51 9.66
N ALA A 145 -13.76 -28.16 9.18
CA ALA A 145 -13.01 -28.97 8.23
C ALA A 145 -12.69 -30.36 8.80
N LEU A 146 -12.32 -30.45 10.08
CA LEU A 146 -12.04 -31.70 10.78
C LEU A 146 -13.31 -32.56 10.90
N VAL A 147 -14.44 -31.97 11.29
CA VAL A 147 -15.73 -32.68 11.37
C VAL A 147 -16.10 -33.27 10.00
N VAL A 148 -16.00 -32.47 8.94
CA VAL A 148 -16.29 -32.93 7.57
C VAL A 148 -15.33 -34.03 7.13
N ALA A 149 -14.02 -33.88 7.41
CA ALA A 149 -13.01 -34.88 7.06
C ALA A 149 -13.24 -36.21 7.80
N VAL A 150 -13.58 -36.18 9.09
CA VAL A 150 -13.81 -37.37 9.92
C VAL A 150 -15.11 -38.08 9.52
N LEU A 151 -16.23 -37.35 9.46
CA LEU A 151 -17.52 -37.93 9.08
C LEU A 151 -17.52 -38.41 7.62
N GLY A 152 -16.85 -37.68 6.74
CA GLY A 152 -16.73 -37.98 5.32
C GLY A 152 -15.68 -39.03 4.98
N HIS A 153 -14.77 -39.38 5.90
CA HIS A 153 -13.58 -40.20 5.62
C HIS A 153 -13.90 -41.47 4.82
N ARG A 154 -14.83 -42.30 5.31
CA ARG A 154 -15.21 -43.56 4.64
C ARG A 154 -15.74 -43.34 3.22
N ALA A 155 -16.51 -42.27 3.02
CA ALA A 155 -17.08 -41.93 1.73
C ALA A 155 -16.03 -41.36 0.76
N PHE A 156 -15.11 -40.52 1.24
CA PHE A 156 -14.01 -39.96 0.46
C PHE A 156 -13.02 -41.04 0.00
N VAL A 157 -12.67 -41.98 0.89
CA VAL A 157 -11.83 -43.14 0.53
C VAL A 157 -12.51 -43.98 -0.56
N ALA A 158 -13.77 -44.36 -0.37
CA ALA A 158 -14.47 -45.18 -1.36
C ALA A 158 -14.57 -44.49 -2.74
N LEU A 159 -14.80 -43.17 -2.74
CA LEU A 159 -14.87 -42.33 -3.94
C LEU A 159 -13.50 -42.12 -4.63
N THR A 160 -12.40 -42.31 -3.91
CA THR A 160 -11.04 -42.24 -4.46
C THR A 160 -10.71 -43.47 -5.31
N PHE A 161 -11.23 -44.65 -4.95
CA PHE A 161 -10.98 -45.89 -5.70
C PHE A 161 -11.90 -46.06 -6.93
N ASP A 162 -13.22 -46.11 -6.73
CA ASP A 162 -14.20 -46.24 -7.83
C ASP A 162 -15.60 -45.79 -7.34
N SER A 163 -16.26 -44.94 -8.13
CA SER A 163 -17.58 -44.40 -7.81
C SER A 163 -18.69 -45.46 -7.76
N ARG A 164 -18.61 -46.51 -8.58
CA ARG A 164 -19.53 -47.67 -8.57
C ARG A 164 -19.31 -48.51 -7.31
N LYS A 165 -18.05 -48.68 -6.88
CA LYS A 165 -17.73 -49.41 -5.64
C LYS A 165 -18.23 -48.68 -4.39
N ALA A 166 -18.17 -47.35 -4.38
CA ALA A 166 -18.81 -46.55 -3.34
C ALA A 166 -20.34 -46.73 -3.33
N HIS A 167 -20.98 -46.80 -4.50
CA HIS A 167 -22.43 -47.02 -4.60
C HIS A 167 -22.86 -48.41 -4.14
N THR A 168 -22.09 -49.47 -4.43
CA THR A 168 -22.42 -50.83 -3.96
C THR A 168 -22.22 -51.01 -2.46
N LEU A 169 -21.39 -50.19 -1.83
CA LEU A 169 -21.21 -50.14 -0.37
C LEU A 169 -22.31 -49.35 0.36
N GLY A 170 -23.36 -48.90 -0.34
CA GLY A 170 -24.47 -48.11 0.22
C GLY A 170 -24.11 -46.66 0.53
N LEU A 171 -22.99 -46.15 0.00
CA LEU A 171 -22.58 -44.76 0.14
C LEU A 171 -23.15 -43.92 -1.00
N HIS A 172 -23.12 -42.59 -0.85
CA HIS A 172 -23.61 -41.64 -1.84
C HIS A 172 -22.44 -40.91 -2.53
N PRO A 173 -21.87 -41.44 -3.63
CA PRO A 173 -20.69 -40.88 -4.30
C PRO A 173 -20.82 -39.40 -4.67
N LYS A 174 -22.02 -38.99 -5.10
CA LYS A 174 -22.32 -37.60 -5.48
C LYS A 174 -22.26 -36.66 -4.29
N ALA A 175 -22.85 -37.04 -3.15
CA ALA A 175 -22.82 -36.25 -1.93
C ALA A 175 -21.39 -36.16 -1.37
N ALA A 176 -20.63 -37.26 -1.44
CA ALA A 176 -19.22 -37.27 -1.05
C ALA A 176 -18.36 -36.35 -1.92
N HIS A 177 -18.60 -36.31 -3.24
CA HIS A 177 -17.90 -35.37 -4.12
C HIS A 177 -18.23 -33.92 -3.78
N VAL A 178 -19.51 -33.58 -3.58
CA VAL A 178 -19.94 -32.23 -3.19
C VAL A 178 -19.36 -31.83 -1.84
N ALA A 179 -19.38 -32.72 -0.85
CA ALA A 179 -18.78 -32.47 0.46
C ALA A 179 -17.26 -32.26 0.37
N LEU A 180 -16.57 -32.98 -0.53
CA LEU A 180 -15.16 -32.81 -0.76
C LEU A 180 -14.83 -31.48 -1.44
N VAL A 181 -15.59 -31.10 -2.48
CA VAL A 181 -15.44 -29.78 -3.11
C VAL A 181 -15.74 -28.66 -2.09
N GLY A 182 -16.78 -28.83 -1.27
CA GLY A 182 -17.11 -27.90 -0.19
C GLY A 182 -16.02 -27.78 0.88
N LEU A 183 -15.34 -28.88 1.23
CA LEU A 183 -14.18 -28.87 2.13
C LEU A 183 -13.02 -28.05 1.54
N VAL A 184 -12.75 -28.19 0.24
CA VAL A 184 -11.73 -27.37 -0.45
C VAL A 184 -12.16 -25.91 -0.53
N THR A 185 -13.44 -25.64 -0.81
CA THR A 185 -13.98 -24.26 -0.82
C THR A 185 -13.84 -23.61 0.55
N LEU A 186 -14.20 -24.33 1.62
CA LEU A 186 -14.02 -23.86 3.00
C LEU A 186 -12.55 -23.55 3.28
N ALA A 187 -11.63 -24.43 2.89
CA ALA A 187 -10.20 -24.23 3.11
C ALA A 187 -9.68 -22.98 2.41
N ILE A 188 -10.07 -22.77 1.15
CA ILE A 188 -9.66 -21.62 0.35
C ILE A 188 -10.25 -20.34 0.91
N VAL A 189 -11.57 -20.30 1.15
CA VAL A 189 -12.29 -19.10 1.61
C VAL A 189 -11.91 -18.69 3.03
N ALA A 190 -11.68 -19.64 3.94
CA ALA A 190 -11.27 -19.32 5.30
C ALA A 190 -9.83 -18.80 5.38
N SER A 191 -8.96 -19.22 4.44
CA SER A 191 -7.53 -18.94 4.51
C SER A 191 -7.11 -17.74 3.65
N PHE A 192 -7.78 -17.45 2.53
CA PHE A 192 -7.31 -16.45 1.57
C PHE A 192 -7.19 -15.04 2.17
N HIS A 193 -8.12 -14.64 3.04
CA HIS A 193 -8.10 -13.31 3.63
C HIS A 193 -6.88 -13.10 4.54
N VAL A 194 -6.37 -14.17 5.14
CA VAL A 194 -5.29 -14.15 6.13
C VAL A 194 -3.92 -14.21 5.45
N VAL A 195 -3.77 -15.05 4.43
CA VAL A 195 -2.45 -15.41 3.86
C VAL A 195 -2.34 -15.19 2.37
N GLY A 196 -3.41 -14.79 1.67
CA GLY A 196 -3.42 -14.57 0.23
C GLY A 196 -3.58 -15.85 -0.59
N THR A 197 -3.97 -15.70 -1.86
CA THR A 197 -4.31 -16.85 -2.72
C THR A 197 -3.09 -17.73 -3.05
N LEU A 198 -1.92 -17.13 -3.24
CA LEU A 198 -0.68 -17.85 -3.55
C LEU A 198 -0.28 -18.80 -2.42
N LEU A 199 -0.23 -18.31 -1.18
CA LEU A 199 0.20 -19.11 -0.04
C LEU A 199 -0.83 -20.19 0.31
N VAL A 200 -2.13 -19.88 0.20
CA VAL A 200 -3.18 -20.90 0.37
C VAL A 200 -2.96 -22.06 -0.58
N PHE A 201 -2.74 -21.79 -1.87
CA PHE A 201 -2.49 -22.85 -2.85
C PHE A 201 -1.21 -23.63 -2.55
N GLY A 202 -0.13 -22.93 -2.18
CA GLY A 202 1.14 -23.55 -1.77
C GLY A 202 0.96 -24.54 -0.61
N LEU A 203 0.27 -24.12 0.46
CA LEU A 203 0.00 -24.96 1.63
C LEU A 203 -1.05 -26.06 1.38
N LEU A 204 -1.97 -25.84 0.43
CA LEU A 204 -2.97 -26.83 0.03
C LEU A 204 -2.36 -28.00 -0.75
N ILE A 205 -1.30 -27.76 -1.53
CA ILE A 205 -0.73 -28.77 -2.43
C ILE A 205 0.61 -29.32 -1.95
N ALA A 206 1.58 -28.46 -1.61
CA ALA A 206 2.96 -28.89 -1.40
C ALA A 206 3.14 -29.76 -0.13
N PRO A 207 2.64 -29.39 1.06
CA PRO A 207 2.78 -30.24 2.25
C PRO A 207 2.08 -31.60 2.12
N PRO A 208 0.84 -31.72 1.59
CA PRO A 208 0.25 -33.03 1.34
C PRO A 208 0.98 -33.85 0.29
N ALA A 209 1.47 -33.23 -0.79
CA ALA A 209 2.29 -33.93 -1.78
C ALA A 209 3.62 -34.44 -1.20
N ALA A 210 4.23 -33.67 -0.29
CA ALA A 210 5.43 -34.08 0.44
C ALA A 210 5.14 -35.26 1.36
N ALA A 211 4.00 -35.22 2.08
CA ALA A 211 3.61 -36.23 3.06
C ALA A 211 3.29 -37.61 2.46
N VAL A 212 2.81 -37.68 1.22
CA VAL A 212 2.45 -38.95 0.55
C VAL A 212 3.67 -39.87 0.34
N TYR A 213 4.89 -39.34 0.23
CA TYR A 213 6.10 -40.17 0.14
C TYR A 213 6.41 -40.98 1.41
N TRP A 214 5.81 -40.60 2.55
CA TRP A 214 6.19 -41.13 3.86
C TRP A 214 5.17 -42.08 4.47
N SER A 215 3.93 -42.12 3.96
CA SER A 215 2.86 -42.95 4.50
C SER A 215 1.72 -43.19 3.50
N ASP A 216 1.19 -44.40 3.49
CA ASP A 216 0.01 -44.78 2.70
C ASP A 216 -1.32 -44.60 3.46
N ARG A 217 -1.26 -44.25 4.75
CA ARG A 217 -2.45 -44.04 5.59
C ARG A 217 -2.88 -42.57 5.54
N ILE A 218 -4.06 -42.30 4.97
CA ILE A 218 -4.59 -40.93 4.78
C ILE A 218 -4.58 -40.07 6.06
N PRO A 219 -5.02 -40.54 7.24
CA PRO A 219 -4.94 -39.73 8.46
C PRO A 219 -3.51 -39.36 8.87
N VAL A 220 -2.55 -40.24 8.59
CA VAL A 220 -1.12 -39.98 8.85
C VAL A 220 -0.59 -38.97 7.84
N VAL A 221 -0.99 -39.06 6.57
CA VAL A 221 -0.65 -38.07 5.54
C VAL A 221 -1.18 -36.68 5.94
N MET A 222 -2.42 -36.59 6.43
CA MET A 222 -2.98 -35.31 6.92
C MET A 222 -2.17 -34.72 8.08
N ALA A 223 -1.78 -35.55 9.06
CA ALA A 223 -0.97 -35.11 10.19
C ALA A 223 0.43 -34.65 9.75
N LEU A 224 1.09 -35.43 8.89
CA LEU A 224 2.40 -35.06 8.33
C LEU A 224 2.32 -33.79 7.48
N ALA A 225 1.26 -33.63 6.67
CA ALA A 225 1.04 -32.43 5.87
C ALA A 225 0.86 -31.19 6.77
N ALA A 226 0.12 -31.30 7.87
CA ALA A 226 -0.04 -30.21 8.82
C ALA A 226 1.30 -29.84 9.50
N LEU A 227 2.13 -30.85 9.84
CA LEU A 227 3.45 -30.63 10.42
C LEU A 227 4.42 -29.98 9.42
N ILE A 228 4.45 -30.46 8.17
CA ILE A 228 5.30 -29.88 7.11
C ILE A 228 4.84 -28.46 6.78
N GLY A 229 3.53 -28.22 6.73
CA GLY A 229 2.96 -26.88 6.55
C GLY A 229 3.35 -25.94 7.69
N GLY A 230 3.18 -26.37 8.95
CA GLY A 230 3.55 -25.59 10.11
C GLY A 230 5.06 -25.32 10.21
N PHE A 231 5.89 -26.29 9.86
CA PHE A 231 7.34 -26.10 9.71
C PHE A 231 7.64 -25.04 8.63
N SER A 232 6.96 -25.13 7.48
CA SER A 232 7.13 -24.16 6.39
C SER A 232 6.71 -22.75 6.81
N THR A 233 5.64 -22.61 7.60
CA THR A 233 5.25 -21.33 8.20
C THR A 233 6.33 -20.78 9.12
N ALA A 234 6.82 -21.58 10.08
CA ALA A 234 7.82 -21.14 11.05
C ALA A 234 9.15 -20.78 10.36
N ALA A 235 9.66 -21.67 9.51
CA ALA A 235 10.90 -21.44 8.77
C ALA A 235 10.77 -20.28 7.77
N GLY A 236 9.64 -20.18 7.07
CA GLY A 236 9.37 -19.08 6.14
C GLY A 236 9.30 -17.71 6.82
N LEU A 237 8.71 -17.63 8.02
CA LEU A 237 8.69 -16.39 8.81
C LEU A 237 10.09 -15.99 9.30
N VAL A 238 10.90 -16.96 9.75
CA VAL A 238 12.29 -16.67 10.15
C VAL A 238 13.13 -16.19 8.96
N VAL A 239 13.01 -16.86 7.81
CA VAL A 239 13.74 -16.46 6.60
C VAL A 239 13.28 -15.08 6.13
N SER A 240 11.98 -14.83 6.08
CA SER A 240 11.41 -13.54 5.70
C SER A 240 11.86 -12.40 6.62
N TRP A 241 11.93 -12.64 7.93
CA TRP A 241 12.41 -11.66 8.90
C TRP A 241 13.86 -11.24 8.66
N HIS A 242 14.75 -12.18 8.38
CA HIS A 242 16.18 -11.89 8.20
C HIS A 242 16.55 -11.45 6.78
N ALA A 243 15.78 -11.88 5.77
CA ALA A 243 16.05 -11.59 4.37
C ALA A 243 15.21 -10.43 3.80
N GLY A 244 14.29 -9.85 4.58
CA GLY A 244 13.40 -8.77 4.13
C GLY A 244 12.42 -9.19 3.02
N THR A 245 12.21 -10.49 2.80
CA THR A 245 11.37 -11.01 1.72
C THR A 245 9.89 -11.08 2.11
N ALA A 246 8.98 -11.06 1.13
CA ALA A 246 7.54 -11.22 1.38
C ALA A 246 7.23 -12.53 2.12
N ALA A 247 6.64 -12.43 3.32
CA ALA A 247 6.41 -13.57 4.21
C ALA A 247 5.58 -14.68 3.54
N GLY A 248 4.48 -14.31 2.88
CA GLY A 248 3.60 -15.26 2.19
C GLY A 248 4.31 -16.07 1.11
N ALA A 249 5.07 -15.39 0.23
CA ALA A 249 5.85 -16.02 -0.83
C ALA A 249 6.97 -16.90 -0.27
N THR A 250 7.64 -16.45 0.80
CA THR A 250 8.74 -17.19 1.45
C THR A 250 8.25 -18.48 2.08
N ILE A 251 7.10 -18.46 2.79
CA ILE A 251 6.47 -19.66 3.35
C ILE A 251 6.08 -20.64 2.23
N ALA A 252 5.51 -20.14 1.13
CA ALA A 252 5.15 -20.98 -0.01
C ALA A 252 6.39 -21.63 -0.65
N ALA A 253 7.48 -20.88 -0.81
CA ALA A 253 8.75 -21.39 -1.32
C ALA A 253 9.33 -22.49 -0.41
N VAL A 254 9.28 -22.31 0.91
CA VAL A 254 9.71 -23.35 1.87
C VAL A 254 8.82 -24.58 1.81
N ALA A 255 7.50 -24.43 1.63
CA ALA A 255 6.57 -25.56 1.48
C ALA A 255 6.87 -26.37 0.21
N VAL A 256 7.11 -25.69 -0.92
CA VAL A 256 7.51 -26.31 -2.18
C VAL A 256 8.89 -26.97 -2.06
N GLY A 257 9.86 -26.30 -1.40
CA GLY A 257 11.16 -26.88 -1.10
C GLY A 257 11.06 -28.16 -0.27
N SER A 258 10.17 -28.19 0.73
CA SER A 258 9.91 -29.35 1.57
C SER A 258 9.37 -30.55 0.77
N PHE A 259 8.60 -30.29 -0.29
CA PHE A 259 8.17 -31.32 -1.25
C PHE A 259 9.36 -31.90 -2.02
N PHE A 260 10.21 -31.06 -2.62
CA PHE A 260 11.37 -31.55 -3.37
C PHE A 260 12.36 -32.31 -2.49
N VAL A 261 12.59 -31.82 -1.26
CA VAL A 261 13.40 -32.53 -0.27
C VAL A 261 12.78 -33.89 0.06
N SER A 262 11.47 -33.97 0.30
CA SER A 262 10.79 -35.25 0.55
C SER A 262 10.91 -36.22 -0.63
N ALA A 263 10.75 -35.73 -1.86
CA ALA A 263 10.88 -36.55 -3.07
C ALA A 263 12.31 -37.09 -3.26
N VAL A 264 13.33 -36.25 -3.09
CA VAL A 264 14.74 -36.65 -3.19
C VAL A 264 15.11 -37.66 -2.10
N VAL A 265 14.73 -37.40 -0.84
CA VAL A 265 15.04 -38.29 0.28
C VAL A 265 14.32 -39.64 0.10
N SER A 266 13.08 -39.65 -0.38
CA SER A 266 12.36 -40.89 -0.71
C SER A 266 13.07 -41.69 -1.81
N ALA A 267 13.49 -41.03 -2.90
CA ALA A 267 14.21 -41.68 -4.00
C ALA A 267 15.56 -42.27 -3.53
N LEU A 268 16.29 -41.54 -2.68
CA LEU A 268 17.53 -42.04 -2.09
C LEU A 268 17.25 -43.22 -1.14
N ARG A 269 16.21 -43.16 -0.31
CA ARG A 269 15.84 -44.26 0.59
C ARG A 269 15.51 -45.55 -0.17
N GLU A 270 14.78 -45.47 -1.28
CA GLU A 270 14.48 -46.63 -2.12
C GLU A 270 15.74 -47.19 -2.80
N ARG A 271 16.66 -46.30 -3.18
CA ARG A 271 17.94 -46.67 -3.81
C ARG A 271 18.89 -47.30 -2.80
N PHE A 272 18.98 -46.79 -1.57
CA PHE A 272 19.81 -47.33 -0.49
C PHE A 272 19.18 -48.56 0.20
N GLY A 273 17.85 -48.67 0.25
CA GLY A 273 17.14 -49.86 0.72
C GLY A 273 17.35 -51.10 -0.18
N LYS A 274 17.67 -50.89 -1.46
CA LYS A 274 18.11 -51.95 -2.39
C LYS A 274 19.64 -52.19 -2.37
N VAL A 275 20.40 -51.32 -1.71
CA VAL A 275 21.89 -51.34 -1.66
C VAL A 275 22.38 -51.79 -0.27
N GLY A 276 21.57 -52.56 0.46
CA GLY A 276 22.04 -53.46 1.52
C GLY A 276 22.87 -54.67 1.02
N VAL A 277 23.16 -54.77 -0.29
CA VAL A 277 23.96 -55.86 -0.90
C VAL A 277 25.14 -55.35 -1.76
N ALA A 278 25.37 -54.04 -1.89
CA ALA A 278 26.55 -53.54 -2.61
C ALA A 278 27.22 -52.41 -1.85
N ALA A 279 28.21 -52.80 -1.04
CA ALA A 279 29.06 -51.93 -0.25
C ALA A 279 29.78 -50.84 -1.07
N LEU A 280 30.07 -49.74 -0.39
CA LEU A 280 31.26 -48.88 -0.53
C LEU A 280 31.79 -48.61 -1.95
N ALA A 281 31.48 -47.42 -2.47
CA ALA A 281 32.36 -46.55 -3.27
C ALA A 281 31.49 -45.39 -3.81
N ALA A 282 31.83 -44.10 -3.75
CA ALA A 282 33.03 -43.43 -3.30
C ALA A 282 32.62 -42.01 -2.87
N VAL A 283 33.20 -41.58 -1.75
CA VAL A 283 33.39 -40.16 -1.45
C VAL A 283 34.38 -39.63 -2.49
N SER A 284 34.00 -38.59 -3.23
CA SER A 284 34.97 -37.63 -3.73
C SER A 284 34.32 -36.26 -3.91
N VAL A 285 34.88 -35.34 -3.13
CA VAL A 285 34.89 -33.89 -3.26
C VAL A 285 34.95 -33.43 -4.72
N ALA A 286 34.08 -32.49 -5.06
CA ALA A 286 34.40 -31.43 -6.02
C ALA A 286 33.71 -30.15 -5.52
N GLY A 287 34.35 -29.53 -4.52
CA GLY A 287 34.21 -28.10 -4.32
C GLY A 287 34.86 -27.41 -5.51
N CYS A 288 34.03 -27.00 -6.47
CA CYS A 288 34.37 -25.85 -7.30
C CYS A 288 33.69 -24.67 -6.64
N ALA A 289 34.47 -23.88 -5.91
CA ALA A 289 34.13 -22.48 -5.68
C ALA A 289 34.02 -21.84 -7.07
N ALA A 290 32.81 -21.70 -7.56
CA ALA A 290 32.52 -20.60 -8.47
C ALA A 290 32.66 -19.36 -7.60
N THR A 291 33.70 -18.57 -7.86
CA THR A 291 33.63 -17.15 -7.55
C THR A 291 32.46 -16.65 -8.41
N GLU A 292 31.28 -16.57 -7.81
CA GLU A 292 30.20 -15.80 -8.41
C GLU A 292 30.80 -14.43 -8.72
N PRO A 293 30.56 -13.87 -9.92
CA PRO A 293 30.83 -12.47 -10.09
C PRO A 293 30.07 -11.79 -8.96
N VAL A 294 30.76 -10.94 -8.19
CA VAL A 294 30.06 -9.95 -7.38
C VAL A 294 29.19 -9.22 -8.40
N ILE A 295 27.91 -9.58 -8.42
CA ILE A 295 26.91 -8.75 -9.06
C ILE A 295 26.98 -7.52 -8.18
N VAL A 296 27.71 -6.52 -8.68
CA VAL A 296 27.52 -5.16 -8.20
C VAL A 296 26.09 -4.89 -8.59
N GLU A 297 25.16 -5.16 -7.68
CA GLU A 297 23.79 -4.69 -7.80
C GLU A 297 23.92 -3.21 -8.11
N GLU A 298 23.50 -2.82 -9.31
CA GLU A 298 23.31 -1.41 -9.61
C GLU A 298 22.42 -0.86 -8.49
N PRO A 299 22.83 0.22 -7.82
CA PRO A 299 22.02 0.79 -6.75
C PRO A 299 20.59 0.96 -7.27
N PRO A 300 19.58 0.44 -6.56
CA PRO A 300 18.20 0.56 -7.01
C PRO A 300 17.87 2.04 -7.23
N HIS A 301 17.08 2.34 -8.25
CA HIS A 301 16.82 3.73 -8.63
C HIS A 301 16.20 4.50 -7.45
N GLY A 302 16.78 5.66 -7.14
CA GLY A 302 16.40 6.47 -5.98
C GLY A 302 17.12 6.11 -4.67
N TYR A 303 18.00 5.10 -4.68
CA TYR A 303 18.94 4.85 -3.58
C TYR A 303 19.88 6.03 -3.37
N VAL A 304 20.09 6.37 -2.10
CA VAL A 304 21.11 7.32 -1.65
C VAL A 304 22.06 6.56 -0.73
N ALA A 305 23.36 6.84 -0.84
CA ALA A 305 24.36 6.17 0.00
C ALA A 305 24.04 6.34 1.50
N GLY A 306 23.92 5.22 2.21
CA GLY A 306 23.58 5.20 3.64
C GLY A 306 22.07 5.14 3.94
N ALA A 307 21.23 4.98 2.92
CA ALA A 307 19.82 4.69 3.05
C ALA A 307 19.56 3.18 3.16
N GLU A 308 18.53 2.82 3.90
CA GLU A 308 17.99 1.46 4.00
C GLU A 308 16.65 1.41 3.26
N GLU A 309 16.46 0.37 2.44
CA GLU A 309 15.16 0.10 1.83
C GLU A 309 14.24 -0.57 2.86
N MET A 310 13.01 -0.08 2.95
CA MET A 310 12.02 -0.44 3.95
C MET A 310 10.82 -1.13 3.31
N SER A 311 10.13 -1.97 4.07
CA SER A 311 8.92 -2.66 3.63
C SER A 311 7.68 -1.76 3.57
N GLU A 312 7.71 -0.60 4.23
CA GLU A 312 6.59 0.34 4.32
C GLU A 312 7.06 1.80 4.29
N ALA A 313 6.12 2.71 3.97
CA ALA A 313 6.39 4.14 3.86
C ALA A 313 6.86 4.74 5.18
N GLN A 314 7.99 5.43 5.16
CA GLN A 314 8.61 6.04 6.34
C GLN A 314 8.08 7.46 6.54
N THR A 315 6.79 7.57 6.89
CA THR A 315 6.13 8.87 7.02
C THR A 315 6.60 9.64 8.26
N ARG A 316 6.90 10.92 8.07
CA ARG A 316 7.43 11.81 9.10
C ARG A 316 6.80 13.19 9.00
N LEU A 317 6.60 13.85 10.14
CA LEU A 317 6.21 15.25 10.20
C LEU A 317 7.43 16.11 10.51
N VAL A 318 7.73 17.08 9.65
CA VAL A 318 8.66 18.16 9.96
C VAL A 318 7.85 19.30 10.56
N VAL A 319 8.19 19.66 11.80
CA VAL A 319 7.50 20.67 12.60
C VAL A 319 8.49 21.77 12.96
N SER A 320 8.10 23.03 12.81
CA SER A 320 8.92 24.17 13.19
C SER A 320 8.18 25.17 14.07
N ASP A 321 8.93 25.76 15.00
CA ASP A 321 8.49 26.88 15.82
C ASP A 321 8.65 28.20 15.04
N PRO A 322 7.58 28.97 14.80
CA PRO A 322 7.69 30.24 14.07
C PRO A 322 8.56 31.27 14.79
N ALA A 323 8.53 31.31 16.12
CA ALA A 323 9.23 32.32 16.90
C ALA A 323 10.73 32.03 17.01
N THR A 324 11.09 30.76 17.15
CA THR A 324 12.49 30.36 17.41
C THR A 324 13.19 29.72 16.21
N GLY A 325 12.45 29.32 15.18
CA GLY A 325 13.00 28.56 14.03
C GLY A 325 13.51 27.16 14.40
N ALA A 326 13.18 26.66 15.59
CA ALA A 326 13.53 25.33 16.05
C ALA A 326 12.74 24.26 15.29
N ILE A 327 13.39 23.16 14.91
CA ILE A 327 12.80 22.11 14.09
C ILE A 327 12.76 20.78 14.87
N ARG A 328 11.65 20.06 14.75
CA ARG A 328 11.47 18.69 15.19
C ARG A 328 11.02 17.85 14.00
N VAL A 329 11.53 16.63 13.91
CA VAL A 329 11.03 15.63 12.95
C VAL A 329 10.44 14.49 13.75
N ILE A 330 9.11 14.32 13.64
CA ILE A 330 8.34 13.29 14.33
C ILE A 330 8.19 12.11 13.38
N ASP A 331 8.70 10.96 13.76
CA ASP A 331 8.50 9.70 13.03
C ASP A 331 7.14 9.11 13.39
N LEU A 332 6.24 8.99 12.41
CA LEU A 332 4.84 8.64 12.66
C LEU A 332 4.61 7.15 12.98
N LEU A 333 5.58 6.31 12.61
CA LEU A 333 5.59 4.88 12.86
C LEU A 333 6.17 4.58 14.25
N THR A 334 7.32 5.17 14.57
CA THR A 334 8.06 4.87 15.81
C THR A 334 7.82 5.85 16.95
N GLU A 335 7.13 6.97 16.67
CA GLU A 335 6.88 8.09 17.59
C GLU A 335 8.15 8.81 18.06
N LYS A 336 9.30 8.48 17.44
CA LYS A 336 10.58 9.09 17.75
C LYS A 336 10.60 10.54 17.26
N VAL A 337 10.91 11.46 18.17
CA VAL A 337 11.14 12.87 17.84
C VAL A 337 12.64 13.12 17.70
N THR A 338 13.07 13.55 16.52
CA THR A 338 14.45 13.98 16.27
C THR A 338 14.55 15.50 16.31
N THR A 339 15.48 16.02 17.09
CA THR A 339 15.76 17.44 17.18
C THR A 339 16.85 17.82 16.18
N LEU A 340 16.60 18.85 15.37
CA LEU A 340 17.62 19.46 14.53
C LEU A 340 18.07 20.77 15.18
N GLU A 341 19.29 20.76 15.73
CA GLU A 341 19.94 21.95 16.25
C GLU A 341 20.45 22.81 15.08
N GLY A 342 20.33 24.14 15.20
CA GLY A 342 20.94 25.05 14.23
C GLY A 342 22.44 24.78 14.16
N ARG A 343 23.02 24.80 12.96
CA ARG A 343 24.42 24.42 12.71
C ARG A 343 25.47 25.33 13.37
N GLU A 344 25.02 26.35 14.11
CA GLU A 344 25.82 27.23 14.95
C GLU A 344 25.08 27.41 16.27
N ASN A 345 25.81 27.53 17.37
CA ASN A 345 25.30 27.75 18.74
C ASN A 345 24.66 29.16 18.91
N THR A 346 24.08 29.70 17.84
CA THR A 346 23.40 30.98 17.70
C THR A 346 21.89 30.71 17.61
N ALA A 347 21.08 31.59 18.21
CA ALA A 347 19.63 31.46 18.13
C ALA A 347 19.19 31.48 16.65
N ALA A 348 18.47 30.44 16.21
CA ALA A 348 17.94 30.40 14.85
C ALA A 348 16.97 31.58 14.64
N PRO A 349 16.95 32.18 13.43
CA PRO A 349 16.03 33.26 13.13
C PRO A 349 14.58 32.77 13.14
N ALA A 350 13.65 33.67 13.42
CA ALA A 350 12.22 33.40 13.34
C ALA A 350 11.86 32.84 11.95
N ALA A 351 11.04 31.80 11.94
CA ALA A 351 10.57 31.13 10.74
C ALA A 351 9.20 31.67 10.31
N SER A 352 9.03 31.89 9.01
CA SER A 352 7.80 32.44 8.45
C SER A 352 6.95 31.41 7.72
N ALA A 353 7.55 30.38 7.13
CA ALA A 353 6.84 29.36 6.36
C ALA A 353 7.65 28.06 6.26
N LEU A 354 6.96 26.93 6.21
CA LEU A 354 7.51 25.59 5.99
C LEU A 354 6.69 24.89 4.92
N VAL A 355 7.35 24.40 3.88
CA VAL A 355 6.73 23.63 2.79
C VAL A 355 7.55 22.38 2.52
N GLY A 356 6.98 21.41 1.83
CA GLY A 356 7.65 20.13 1.60
C GLY A 356 7.32 19.56 0.23
N ASP A 357 8.27 18.80 -0.32
CA ASP A 357 8.17 18.21 -1.65
C ASP A 357 7.94 16.69 -1.65
N GLY A 358 7.62 16.14 -0.47
CA GLY A 358 7.48 14.70 -0.22
C GLY A 358 8.70 14.09 0.48
N ARG A 359 9.92 14.62 0.31
CA ARG A 359 11.11 14.18 1.06
C ARG A 359 11.70 15.29 1.91
N PHE A 360 11.93 16.44 1.29
CA PHE A 360 12.59 17.57 1.92
C PHE A 360 11.56 18.58 2.43
N GLY A 361 11.84 19.15 3.59
CA GLY A 361 11.19 20.35 4.11
C GLY A 361 12.04 21.59 3.81
N PHE A 362 11.41 22.67 3.36
CA PHE A 362 12.03 23.95 3.06
C PHE A 362 11.44 24.99 4.00
N LEU A 363 12.28 25.52 4.91
CA LEU A 363 11.90 26.47 5.94
C LEU A 363 12.44 27.86 5.60
N SER A 364 11.57 28.85 5.41
CA SER A 364 11.99 30.25 5.28
C SER A 364 12.23 30.84 6.68
N ALA A 365 13.47 31.28 6.92
CA ALA A 365 13.87 31.90 8.19
C ALA A 365 15.01 32.91 7.95
N GLY A 366 14.85 34.13 8.45
CA GLY A 366 15.89 35.16 8.39
C GLY A 366 16.39 35.55 6.98
N GLY A 367 15.53 35.49 5.96
CA GLY A 367 15.91 35.77 4.57
C GLY A 367 16.69 34.63 3.89
N SER A 368 16.67 33.45 4.50
CA SER A 368 17.25 32.22 3.96
C SER A 368 16.19 31.12 3.89
N VAL A 369 16.41 30.13 3.03
CA VAL A 369 15.68 28.86 3.02
C VAL A 369 16.59 27.78 3.56
N ARG A 370 16.22 27.21 4.71
CA ARG A 370 16.86 26.03 5.31
C ARG A 370 16.21 24.77 4.74
N VAL A 371 17.04 23.80 4.34
CA VAL A 371 16.59 22.54 3.74
C VAL A 371 16.79 21.41 4.74
N VAL A 372 15.70 20.71 5.05
CA VAL A 372 15.66 19.58 5.98
C VAL A 372 15.39 18.31 5.18
N ASP A 373 16.27 17.33 5.30
CA ASP A 373 15.99 15.96 4.84
C ASP A 373 15.36 15.21 6.02
N SER A 374 14.06 14.93 5.91
CA SER A 374 13.36 14.13 6.89
C SER A 374 13.93 12.72 6.97
N GLY A 375 14.69 12.26 5.94
CA GLY A 375 15.25 10.93 5.87
C GLY A 375 14.22 9.84 5.52
N GLY A 376 13.04 10.20 5.05
CA GLY A 376 12.07 9.24 4.50
C GLY A 376 11.67 9.66 3.09
N TRP A 377 11.60 8.70 2.15
CA TRP A 377 11.00 8.94 0.83
C TRP A 377 10.47 7.67 0.19
N THR A 378 9.48 7.84 -0.67
CA THR A 378 8.96 6.76 -1.52
C THR A 378 9.38 7.00 -2.96
N VAL A 379 9.76 5.93 -3.64
CA VAL A 379 9.92 5.89 -5.10
C VAL A 379 8.75 5.09 -5.64
N ASP A 380 7.85 5.76 -6.36
CA ASP A 380 6.65 5.16 -6.94
C ASP A 380 6.92 4.76 -8.40
N HIS A 381 7.04 3.46 -8.65
CA HIS A 381 6.89 2.89 -9.97
C HIS A 381 5.40 2.61 -10.18
N ALA A 382 4.88 2.86 -11.38
CA ALA A 382 3.45 2.73 -11.64
C ALA A 382 2.84 1.37 -11.22
N ASP A 383 3.65 0.33 -11.09
CA ASP A 383 3.31 -1.02 -10.66
C ASP A 383 3.80 -1.43 -9.23
N HIS A 384 4.74 -0.71 -8.61
CA HIS A 384 5.24 -1.00 -7.26
C HIS A 384 5.95 0.20 -6.60
N ARG A 385 6.18 0.15 -5.29
CA ARG A 385 6.83 1.24 -4.54
C ARG A 385 8.04 0.73 -3.78
N HIS A 386 9.11 1.52 -3.78
CA HIS A 386 10.22 1.35 -2.86
C HIS A 386 10.14 2.42 -1.78
N TYR A 387 10.34 2.03 -0.54
CA TYR A 387 10.37 2.95 0.59
C TYR A 387 11.79 3.01 1.11
N TYR A 388 12.27 4.20 1.45
CA TYR A 388 13.62 4.37 1.95
C TYR A 388 13.63 5.14 3.26
N SER A 389 14.53 4.73 4.15
CA SER A 389 14.86 5.40 5.39
C SER A 389 16.33 5.79 5.42
N ALA A 390 16.61 6.99 5.88
CA ALA A 390 17.93 7.51 6.16
C ALA A 390 17.87 8.37 7.43
N PRO A 391 19.03 8.71 8.02
CA PRO A 391 19.08 9.63 9.14
C PRO A 391 18.51 11.01 8.79
N VAL A 392 17.65 11.52 9.69
CA VAL A 392 17.16 12.91 9.64
C VAL A 392 18.34 13.88 9.72
N ARG A 393 18.36 14.91 8.87
CA ARG A 393 19.43 15.92 8.90
C ARG A 393 18.98 17.27 8.33
N GLU A 394 19.67 18.32 8.74
CA GLU A 394 19.67 19.59 8.01
C GLU A 394 20.72 19.52 6.89
N VAL A 395 20.27 19.68 5.65
CA VAL A 395 21.15 19.62 4.47
C VAL A 395 22.02 20.88 4.41
N GLY A 396 21.38 22.05 4.56
CA GLY A 396 22.02 23.35 4.54
C GLY A 396 21.02 24.48 4.33
N SER A 397 21.51 25.68 4.07
CA SER A 397 20.70 26.87 3.86
C SER A 397 21.17 27.67 2.65
N ILE A 398 20.26 28.39 2.01
CA ILE A 398 20.58 29.32 0.93
C ILE A 398 19.92 30.68 1.14
N ALA A 399 20.59 31.76 0.74
CA ALA A 399 19.99 33.08 0.73
C ALA A 399 18.85 33.12 -0.30
N ALA A 400 17.66 33.47 0.15
CA ALA A 400 16.47 33.53 -0.69
C ALA A 400 15.57 34.66 -0.18
N PRO A 401 15.61 35.84 -0.82
CA PRO A 401 14.73 36.94 -0.43
C PRO A 401 13.28 36.57 -0.80
N GLY A 402 12.48 36.24 0.21
CA GLY A 402 11.06 35.88 0.07
C GLY A 402 10.65 34.70 0.98
N GLY A 403 9.38 34.64 1.34
CA GLY A 403 8.78 33.48 2.00
C GLY A 403 8.58 32.33 1.02
N VAL A 404 8.77 31.09 1.47
CA VAL A 404 8.37 29.90 0.69
C VAL A 404 6.86 29.72 0.77
N VAL A 405 6.24 29.28 -0.33
CA VAL A 405 4.77 29.12 -0.44
C VAL A 405 4.37 27.69 -0.77
N ALA A 406 5.13 27.02 -1.64
CA ALA A 406 4.96 25.59 -1.90
C ALA A 406 6.27 24.96 -2.37
N ALA A 407 6.35 23.63 -2.29
CA ALA A 407 7.44 22.88 -2.87
C ALA A 407 6.93 21.60 -3.55
N TYR A 408 7.60 21.19 -4.63
CA TYR A 408 7.25 20.03 -5.42
C TYR A 408 8.50 19.33 -5.95
N GLY A 409 8.50 18.01 -5.95
CA GLY A 409 9.66 17.21 -6.34
C GLY A 409 9.33 16.23 -7.45
N ASP A 410 10.31 15.99 -8.31
CA ASP A 410 10.40 14.78 -9.12
C ASP A 410 11.76 14.11 -8.85
N PRO A 411 12.12 12.98 -9.49
CA PRO A 411 13.39 12.32 -9.20
C PRO A 411 14.67 13.16 -9.37
N ALA A 412 14.63 14.24 -10.17
CA ALA A 412 15.82 15.04 -10.51
C ALA A 412 15.83 16.43 -9.87
N VAL A 413 14.66 17.07 -9.71
CA VAL A 413 14.57 18.46 -9.23
C VAL A 413 13.58 18.63 -8.10
N SER A 414 13.85 19.62 -7.25
CA SER A 414 12.90 20.10 -6.25
C SER A 414 12.64 21.57 -6.50
N THR A 415 11.40 21.93 -6.79
CA THR A 415 11.00 23.31 -7.03
C THR A 415 10.42 23.90 -5.76
N VAL A 416 10.82 25.13 -5.43
CA VAL A 416 10.32 25.88 -4.27
C VAL A 416 9.79 27.21 -4.77
N VAL A 417 8.47 27.38 -4.67
CA VAL A 417 7.76 28.59 -5.08
C VAL A 417 7.85 29.62 -3.96
N LEU A 418 8.25 30.85 -4.30
CA LEU A 418 8.35 31.98 -3.38
C LEU A 418 7.09 32.85 -3.45
N ASP A 419 6.85 33.62 -2.39
CA ASP A 419 5.76 34.62 -2.29
C ASP A 419 5.81 35.69 -3.39
N SER A 420 6.99 35.96 -3.93
CA SER A 420 7.23 36.83 -5.09
C SER A 420 6.68 36.25 -6.40
N GLY A 421 6.27 34.98 -6.41
CA GLY A 421 5.85 34.24 -7.60
C GLY A 421 7.01 33.71 -8.45
N ALA A 422 8.25 33.77 -7.97
CA ALA A 422 9.39 33.13 -8.60
C ALA A 422 9.63 31.74 -8.01
N THR A 423 10.30 30.88 -8.75
CA THR A 423 10.60 29.50 -8.32
C THR A 423 12.10 29.26 -8.27
N LEU A 424 12.57 28.68 -7.17
CA LEU A 424 13.92 28.13 -7.04
C LEU A 424 13.90 26.65 -7.44
N VAL A 425 14.77 26.25 -8.35
CA VAL A 425 14.88 24.86 -8.84
C VAL A 425 16.18 24.27 -8.31
N PHE A 426 16.07 23.41 -7.31
CA PHE A 426 17.18 22.71 -6.68
C PHE A 426 17.50 21.40 -7.43
N ASP A 427 18.79 21.07 -7.48
CA ASP A 427 19.27 19.74 -7.83
C ASP A 427 18.93 18.76 -6.69
N ARG A 428 17.90 17.94 -6.90
CA ARG A 428 17.39 17.04 -5.85
C ARG A 428 18.40 15.94 -5.51
N VAL A 429 19.18 15.50 -6.49
CA VAL A 429 20.22 14.48 -6.28
C VAL A 429 21.28 15.04 -5.35
N ALA A 430 21.74 16.27 -5.60
CA ALA A 430 22.69 16.95 -4.71
C ALA A 430 22.12 17.14 -3.29
N LEU A 431 20.83 17.50 -3.14
CA LEU A 431 20.19 17.56 -1.82
C LEU A 431 20.20 16.19 -1.13
N GLY A 432 19.93 15.11 -1.88
CA GLY A 432 20.04 13.72 -1.44
C GLY A 432 21.45 13.34 -0.98
N ASP A 433 22.48 13.90 -1.59
CA ASP A 433 23.87 13.71 -1.17
C ASP A 433 24.30 14.62 -0.01
N GLY A 434 23.39 15.46 0.50
CA GLY A 434 23.69 16.38 1.61
C GLY A 434 24.29 17.71 1.18
N GLN A 435 24.16 18.09 -0.09
CA GLN A 435 24.71 19.31 -0.67
C GLN A 435 23.61 20.26 -1.13
N VAL A 436 23.64 21.51 -0.65
CA VAL A 436 22.80 22.58 -1.21
C VAL A 436 23.63 23.32 -2.27
N ARG A 437 23.37 23.02 -3.55
CA ARG A 437 23.92 23.79 -4.68
C ARG A 437 23.06 25.03 -4.92
N GLU A 438 23.64 26.05 -5.55
CA GLU A 438 22.91 27.25 -5.97
C GLU A 438 21.75 26.85 -6.92
N PRO A 439 20.48 27.09 -6.56
CA PRO A 439 19.34 26.69 -7.36
C PRO A 439 19.20 27.63 -8.56
N HIS A 440 18.70 27.08 -9.65
CA HIS A 440 18.31 27.90 -10.79
C HIS A 440 17.03 28.68 -10.46
N ARG A 441 16.99 29.98 -10.75
CA ARG A 441 15.81 30.82 -10.52
C ARG A 441 15.00 30.97 -11.81
N ILE A 442 13.70 30.68 -11.72
CA ILE A 442 12.72 30.92 -12.79
C ILE A 442 11.75 31.99 -12.34
N ASP A 443 11.54 33.00 -13.18
CA ASP A 443 10.47 33.98 -12.98
C ASP A 443 9.13 33.34 -13.37
N GLY A 444 8.25 33.15 -12.39
CA GLY A 444 6.99 32.42 -12.53
C GLY A 444 6.90 31.19 -11.61
N ILE A 445 5.69 30.65 -11.49
CA ILE A 445 5.41 29.42 -10.73
C ILE A 445 5.79 28.24 -11.62
N ALA A 446 6.81 27.47 -11.25
CA ALA A 446 7.33 26.35 -12.03
C ALA A 446 7.16 25.01 -11.28
N LEU A 447 6.43 24.08 -11.87
CA LEU A 447 6.12 22.78 -11.28
C LEU A 447 6.72 21.63 -12.10
N PRO A 448 7.40 20.66 -11.46
CA PRO A 448 7.93 19.50 -12.15
C PRO A 448 6.81 18.51 -12.50
N TYR A 449 6.71 18.13 -13.77
CA TYR A 449 5.75 17.14 -14.25
C TYR A 449 6.21 16.55 -15.59
N GLY A 450 6.18 15.22 -15.71
CA GLY A 450 6.56 14.52 -16.96
C GLY A 450 7.98 14.85 -17.43
N GLU A 451 8.93 14.92 -16.49
CA GLU A 451 10.34 15.29 -16.73
C GLU A 451 10.57 16.69 -17.32
N LYS A 452 9.57 17.56 -17.20
CA LYS A 452 9.60 18.96 -17.63
C LYS A 452 9.17 19.87 -16.48
N LEU A 453 9.36 21.17 -16.68
CA LEU A 453 8.79 22.19 -15.81
C LEU A 453 7.60 22.83 -16.52
N VAL A 454 6.42 22.77 -15.92
CA VAL A 454 5.27 23.56 -16.38
C VAL A 454 5.30 24.89 -15.64
N VAL A 455 5.42 25.99 -16.39
CA VAL A 455 5.67 27.32 -15.83
C VAL A 455 4.49 28.24 -16.14
N ALA A 456 3.95 28.90 -15.12
CA ALA A 456 2.98 29.99 -15.26
C ALA A 456 3.62 31.32 -14.83
N ASP A 457 3.76 32.26 -15.77
CA ASP A 457 4.35 33.57 -15.50
C ASP A 457 3.35 34.56 -14.88
N GLY A 458 3.87 35.69 -14.38
CA GLY A 458 3.02 36.73 -13.76
C GLY A 458 2.02 37.39 -14.73
N ALA A 459 2.23 37.29 -16.04
CA ALA A 459 1.29 37.76 -17.06
C ALA A 459 0.19 36.71 -17.37
N GLY A 460 0.31 35.51 -16.80
CA GLY A 460 -0.62 34.39 -16.97
C GLY A 460 -0.37 33.54 -18.21
N ARG A 461 0.78 33.71 -18.88
CA ARG A 461 1.23 32.78 -19.94
C ARG A 461 1.70 31.49 -19.29
N VAL A 462 1.38 30.36 -19.92
CA VAL A 462 1.82 29.05 -19.46
C VAL A 462 2.64 28.39 -20.55
N ASP A 463 3.82 27.88 -20.21
CA ASP A 463 4.74 27.21 -21.12
C ASP A 463 5.42 26.00 -20.47
N VAL A 464 5.91 25.07 -21.29
CA VAL A 464 6.56 23.84 -20.81
C VAL A 464 8.05 23.93 -21.11
N ARG A 465 8.88 23.96 -20.06
CA ARG A 465 10.34 24.17 -20.14
C ARG A 465 11.12 22.90 -19.83
N GLY A 466 12.39 22.88 -20.22
CA GLY A 466 13.36 21.91 -19.70
C GLY A 466 13.59 22.08 -18.20
N ARG A 467 14.08 21.03 -17.52
CA ARG A 467 14.47 21.10 -16.10
C ARG A 467 15.61 22.09 -15.84
N ASP A 468 16.42 22.37 -16.85
CA ASP A 468 17.46 23.40 -16.89
C ASP A 468 16.93 24.83 -17.06
N GLY A 469 15.60 25.00 -17.17
CA GLY A 469 14.95 26.27 -17.41
C GLY A 469 14.92 26.70 -18.88
N ALA A 470 15.42 25.88 -19.81
CA ALA A 470 15.38 26.19 -21.23
C ALA A 470 13.92 26.41 -21.70
N ALA A 471 13.68 27.54 -22.34
CA ALA A 471 12.36 27.93 -22.82
C ALA A 471 11.79 26.85 -23.76
N GLY A 472 10.50 26.54 -23.62
CA GLY A 472 9.81 25.65 -24.54
C GLY A 472 8.54 26.27 -25.10
N GLU A 473 7.63 25.41 -25.56
CA GLU A 473 6.47 25.87 -26.32
C GLU A 473 5.37 26.44 -25.39
N PRO A 474 4.84 27.64 -25.70
CA PRO A 474 3.72 28.20 -24.96
C PRO A 474 2.45 27.39 -25.24
N LEU A 475 1.67 27.16 -24.20
CA LEU A 475 0.37 26.50 -24.29
C LEU A 475 -0.70 27.52 -24.71
N ALA A 476 -1.73 27.03 -25.42
CA ALA A 476 -2.79 27.88 -25.96
C ALA A 476 -3.67 28.56 -24.89
N SER A 477 -3.79 27.94 -23.71
CA SER A 477 -4.63 28.45 -22.61
C SER A 477 -3.78 29.23 -21.60
N SER A 478 -4.35 30.31 -21.06
CA SER A 478 -3.71 31.16 -20.05
C SER A 478 -4.29 30.96 -18.64
N CYS A 479 -3.49 31.33 -17.63
CA CYS A 479 -3.89 31.38 -16.23
C CYS A 479 -3.72 32.82 -15.72
N PRO A 480 -4.72 33.71 -15.87
CA PRO A 480 -4.61 35.08 -15.42
C PRO A 480 -4.40 35.15 -13.90
N GLN A 481 -3.40 35.92 -13.47
CA GLN A 481 -3.01 36.08 -12.06
C GLN A 481 -2.85 34.74 -11.33
N PRO A 482 -1.88 33.89 -11.75
CA PRO A 482 -1.74 32.54 -11.22
C PRO A 482 -1.41 32.59 -9.72
N ARG A 483 -2.21 31.89 -8.92
CA ARG A 483 -2.13 31.79 -7.45
C ARG A 483 -2.69 30.44 -7.01
N GLY A 484 -1.90 29.70 -6.24
CA GLY A 484 -2.26 28.36 -5.82
C GLY A 484 -1.90 27.37 -6.92
N GLU A 485 -1.28 26.29 -6.52
CA GLU A 485 -0.70 25.34 -7.44
C GLU A 485 -0.77 23.96 -6.82
N ALA A 486 -0.79 22.92 -7.66
CA ALA A 486 -0.80 21.55 -7.20
C ALA A 486 -0.25 20.62 -8.28
N VAL A 487 0.45 19.57 -7.84
CA VAL A 487 0.81 18.44 -8.71
C VAL A 487 -0.08 17.25 -8.33
N THR A 488 -0.75 16.68 -9.34
CA THR A 488 -1.63 15.51 -9.20
C THR A 488 -1.15 14.38 -10.09
N ARG A 489 -1.65 13.16 -9.88
CA ARG A 489 -1.39 12.01 -10.78
C ARG A 489 -1.88 12.22 -12.22
N ARG A 490 -2.68 13.26 -12.49
CA ARG A 490 -3.26 13.52 -13.82
C ARG A 490 -2.80 14.82 -14.45
N GLY A 491 -1.91 15.57 -13.80
CA GLY A 491 -1.45 16.85 -14.30
C GLY A 491 -1.11 17.83 -13.20
N VAL A 492 -0.54 18.94 -13.64
CA VAL A 492 -0.35 20.17 -12.87
C VAL A 492 -1.63 20.98 -12.88
N VAL A 493 -1.96 21.61 -11.74
CA VAL A 493 -3.08 22.53 -11.63
C VAL A 493 -2.56 23.89 -11.17
N PHE A 494 -2.93 24.95 -11.89
CA PHE A 494 -2.76 26.33 -11.46
C PHE A 494 -4.12 26.93 -11.11
N GLY A 495 -4.23 27.54 -9.94
CA GLY A 495 -5.34 28.41 -9.58
C GLY A 495 -5.20 29.74 -10.31
N CYS A 496 -6.28 30.19 -10.93
CA CYS A 496 -6.32 31.39 -11.74
C CYS A 496 -7.43 32.31 -11.21
N ALA A 497 -7.40 33.59 -11.57
CA ALA A 497 -8.46 34.54 -11.20
C ALA A 497 -9.87 34.10 -11.66
N ASP A 498 -9.95 33.31 -12.71
CA ASP A 498 -11.16 32.87 -13.41
C ASP A 498 -11.47 31.36 -13.27
N GLY A 499 -10.69 30.61 -12.49
CA GLY A 499 -10.91 29.18 -12.25
C GLY A 499 -9.63 28.42 -11.93
N ALA A 500 -9.50 27.21 -12.47
CA ALA A 500 -8.23 26.46 -12.49
C ALA A 500 -7.82 26.14 -13.93
N LEU A 501 -6.51 26.11 -14.18
CA LEU A 501 -5.93 25.59 -15.40
C LEU A 501 -5.24 24.25 -15.09
N ILE A 502 -5.68 23.19 -15.76
CA ILE A 502 -5.10 21.85 -15.64
C ILE A 502 -4.20 21.61 -16.83
N VAL A 503 -2.93 21.32 -16.60
CA VAL A 503 -1.94 20.97 -17.63
C VAL A 503 -1.54 19.51 -17.45
N ALA A 504 -1.80 18.68 -18.45
CA ALA A 504 -1.57 17.25 -18.41
C ALA A 504 -0.86 16.76 -19.67
N GLN A 505 -0.13 15.65 -19.58
CA GLN A 505 0.46 15.00 -20.75
C GLN A 505 -0.52 13.96 -21.33
N ARG A 506 -0.76 14.01 -22.63
CA ARG A 506 -1.57 13.05 -23.40
C ARG A 506 -0.84 12.70 -24.69
N ASP A 507 -0.64 11.41 -24.94
CA ASP A 507 0.06 10.91 -26.13
C ASP A 507 1.42 11.60 -26.37
N GLY A 508 2.14 11.89 -25.28
CA GLY A 508 3.44 12.58 -25.30
C GLY A 508 3.37 14.11 -25.36
N ALA A 509 2.23 14.71 -25.70
CA ALA A 509 2.04 16.16 -25.79
C ALA A 509 1.40 16.75 -24.52
N PHE A 510 1.78 17.98 -24.17
CA PHE A 510 1.15 18.72 -23.07
C PHE A 510 -0.11 19.43 -23.54
N VAL A 511 -1.21 19.24 -22.82
CA VAL A 511 -2.52 19.84 -23.09
C VAL A 511 -2.97 20.63 -21.87
N ALA A 512 -3.41 21.86 -22.10
CA ALA A 512 -3.97 22.73 -21.07
C ALA A 512 -5.49 22.83 -21.21
N GLU A 513 -6.21 22.63 -20.12
CA GLU A 513 -7.67 22.72 -20.06
C GLU A 513 -8.12 23.60 -18.90
N LYS A 514 -9.07 24.49 -19.18
CA LYS A 514 -9.60 25.43 -18.19
C LYS A 514 -10.86 24.87 -17.51
N VAL A 515 -10.93 25.02 -16.19
CA VAL A 515 -12.11 24.73 -15.38
C VAL A 515 -12.56 26.01 -14.69
N ALA A 516 -13.54 26.69 -15.27
CA ALA A 516 -14.05 27.96 -14.76
C ALA A 516 -14.75 27.80 -13.41
N TYR A 517 -14.72 28.85 -12.58
CA TYR A 517 -15.58 28.88 -11.39
C TYR A 517 -17.06 28.81 -11.77
N PRO A 518 -17.92 28.17 -10.94
CA PRO A 518 -19.36 28.06 -11.23
C PRO A 518 -20.07 29.41 -11.30
N GLU A 519 -19.66 30.36 -10.46
CA GLU A 519 -20.23 31.71 -10.38
C GLU A 519 -19.12 32.78 -10.43
N PRO A 520 -19.19 33.75 -11.34
CA PRO A 520 -18.25 34.87 -11.41
C PRO A 520 -18.30 35.73 -10.13
N GLY A 521 -17.14 36.14 -9.61
CA GLY A 521 -17.04 37.04 -8.46
C GLY A 521 -17.06 36.37 -7.08
N THR A 522 -17.00 35.04 -7.03
CA THR A 522 -16.77 34.27 -5.80
C THR A 522 -15.31 34.38 -5.34
N ASP A 523 -15.05 34.20 -4.04
CA ASP A 523 -13.69 34.20 -3.49
C ASP A 523 -12.88 33.07 -4.15
N ARG A 524 -11.85 33.42 -4.92
CA ARG A 524 -11.04 32.44 -5.65
C ARG A 524 -10.20 31.57 -4.72
N ALA A 525 -9.91 30.34 -5.15
CA ALA A 525 -8.85 29.53 -4.56
C ALA A 525 -7.48 30.21 -4.77
N THR A 526 -6.72 30.37 -3.69
CA THR A 526 -5.39 31.01 -3.70
C THR A 526 -4.25 30.10 -3.25
N ALA A 527 -4.58 28.97 -2.61
CA ALA A 527 -3.69 27.90 -2.25
C ALA A 527 -4.47 26.59 -2.29
N PHE A 528 -3.89 25.54 -2.86
CA PHE A 528 -4.46 24.21 -2.84
C PHE A 528 -3.85 23.38 -1.72
N THR A 529 -4.68 22.54 -1.13
CA THR A 529 -4.33 21.55 -0.13
C THR A 529 -4.86 20.22 -0.62
N HIS A 530 -4.01 19.20 -0.58
CA HIS A 530 -4.34 17.84 -0.98
C HIS A 530 -3.28 16.89 -0.46
N ARG A 531 -3.64 15.62 -0.31
CA ARG A 531 -2.64 14.56 -0.25
C ARG A 531 -1.86 14.50 -1.58
N PRO A 532 -0.52 14.40 -1.57
CA PRO A 532 0.28 14.21 -2.79
C PRO A 532 -0.29 13.13 -3.73
N GLY A 533 -0.37 13.47 -5.02
CA GLY A 533 -0.92 12.58 -6.06
C GLY A 533 -2.47 12.46 -6.08
N SER A 534 -3.19 13.05 -5.13
CA SER A 534 -4.65 13.14 -5.17
C SER A 534 -5.13 13.93 -6.40
N THR A 535 -6.28 13.55 -6.94
CA THR A 535 -6.99 14.29 -8.01
C THR A 535 -8.13 15.16 -7.47
N THR A 536 -8.30 15.21 -6.16
CA THR A 536 -9.25 16.08 -5.48
C THR A 536 -8.45 17.08 -4.68
N LEU A 537 -8.60 18.36 -5.01
CA LEU A 537 -7.91 19.48 -4.38
C LEU A 537 -8.91 20.28 -3.56
N THR A 538 -8.46 20.80 -2.42
CA THR A 538 -9.27 21.70 -1.59
C THR A 538 -8.60 23.06 -1.43
N ALA A 539 -9.41 24.10 -1.24
CA ALA A 539 -8.92 25.43 -0.96
C ALA A 539 -9.90 26.19 -0.07
N LEU A 540 -9.42 27.15 0.70
CA LEU A 540 -10.32 28.09 1.39
C LEU A 540 -11.01 29.00 0.36
N ALA A 541 -12.29 29.28 0.57
CA ALA A 541 -13.10 30.22 -0.22
C ALA A 541 -13.33 31.51 0.58
N GLY A 542 -12.23 32.18 0.94
CA GLY A 542 -12.23 33.34 1.83
C GLY A 542 -12.87 33.02 3.18
N ARG A 543 -13.88 33.80 3.60
CA ARG A 543 -14.65 33.56 4.83
C ARG A 543 -15.98 32.85 4.61
N THR A 544 -16.28 32.49 3.36
CA THR A 544 -17.61 32.03 2.95
C THR A 544 -17.74 30.51 2.89
N GLY A 545 -16.62 29.79 2.84
CA GLY A 545 -16.61 28.34 2.81
C GLY A 545 -15.30 27.75 2.34
N VAL A 546 -15.40 26.57 1.72
CA VAL A 546 -14.29 25.86 1.10
C VAL A 546 -14.64 25.44 -0.31
N TRP A 547 -13.61 25.41 -1.16
CA TRP A 547 -13.66 24.85 -2.50
C TRP A 547 -13.15 23.42 -2.49
N THR A 548 -13.82 22.59 -3.29
CA THR A 548 -13.33 21.27 -3.71
C THR A 548 -13.30 21.22 -5.24
N LEU A 549 -12.13 20.93 -5.81
CA LEU A 549 -11.94 20.72 -7.25
C LEU A 549 -11.67 19.23 -7.51
N ASP A 550 -12.58 18.56 -8.20
CA ASP A 550 -12.32 17.22 -8.77
C ASP A 550 -11.71 17.41 -10.16
N VAL A 551 -10.40 17.13 -10.28
CA VAL A 551 -9.62 17.28 -11.52
C VAL A 551 -10.09 16.31 -12.62
N ARG A 552 -10.69 15.17 -12.26
CA ARG A 552 -11.16 14.16 -13.21
C ARG A 552 -12.52 14.53 -13.79
N LYS A 553 -13.44 14.94 -12.91
CA LYS A 553 -14.77 15.40 -13.29
C LYS A 553 -14.73 16.83 -13.86
N LYS A 554 -13.65 17.58 -13.59
CA LYS A 554 -13.47 19.01 -13.94
C LYS A 554 -14.60 19.85 -13.36
N THR A 555 -14.88 19.63 -12.08
CA THR A 555 -16.00 20.27 -11.37
C THR A 555 -15.50 20.93 -10.10
N TRP A 556 -15.93 22.17 -9.90
CA TRP A 556 -15.83 22.86 -8.63
C TRP A 556 -17.07 22.61 -7.79
N LYS A 557 -16.87 22.47 -6.48
CA LYS A 557 -17.92 22.46 -5.46
C LYS A 557 -17.57 23.50 -4.41
N HIS A 558 -18.47 24.45 -4.19
CA HIS A 558 -18.42 25.32 -3.02
C HIS A 558 -19.23 24.68 -1.90
N THR A 559 -18.65 24.60 -0.70
CA THR A 559 -19.36 24.15 0.50
C THR A 559 -19.32 25.28 1.53
N PRO A 560 -20.48 25.92 1.84
CA PRO A 560 -20.53 27.00 2.81
C PRO A 560 -20.17 26.52 4.21
N ILE A 561 -19.17 27.16 4.82
CA ILE A 561 -18.75 26.92 6.20
C ILE A 561 -18.07 28.19 6.71
N ALA A 562 -18.61 28.76 7.79
CA ALA A 562 -18.12 30.02 8.31
C ALA A 562 -16.77 29.84 9.02
N ASP A 563 -15.90 30.84 8.89
CA ASP A 563 -14.63 30.93 9.63
C ASP A 563 -13.73 29.70 9.49
N ALA A 564 -13.75 29.03 8.32
CA ALA A 564 -12.77 28.01 7.97
C ALA A 564 -11.35 28.59 7.93
N VAL A 565 -10.41 27.90 8.56
CA VAL A 565 -9.01 28.34 8.70
C VAL A 565 -8.01 27.33 8.14
N ALA A 566 -8.39 26.06 8.05
CA ALA A 566 -7.66 25.05 7.30
C ALA A 566 -8.62 24.07 6.66
N VAL A 567 -8.23 23.55 5.49
CA VAL A 567 -8.96 22.50 4.78
C VAL A 567 -7.95 21.52 4.18
N ASN A 568 -8.29 20.23 4.14
CA ASN A 568 -7.56 19.24 3.34
C ASN A 568 -8.45 18.01 3.07
N THR A 569 -8.02 17.12 2.19
CA THR A 569 -8.66 15.82 1.94
C THR A 569 -7.64 14.76 1.54
N ALA A 570 -7.88 13.51 1.97
CA ALA A 570 -7.08 12.37 1.53
C ALA A 570 -7.29 12.06 0.04
N GLY A 571 -8.30 12.66 -0.58
CA GLY A 571 -8.54 12.64 -2.01
C GLY A 571 -9.91 12.11 -2.37
N GLU A 572 -9.99 11.40 -3.50
CA GLU A 572 -11.25 10.91 -4.04
C GLU A 572 -12.04 10.07 -3.02
N GLY A 573 -13.34 10.39 -2.87
CA GLY A 573 -14.26 9.66 -2.00
C GLY A 573 -14.01 9.82 -0.50
N SER A 574 -12.93 10.50 -0.12
CA SER A 574 -12.60 10.77 1.27
C SER A 574 -13.29 12.05 1.76
N ALA A 575 -13.52 12.14 3.06
CA ALA A 575 -14.08 13.35 3.65
C ALA A 575 -13.18 14.58 3.36
N VAL A 576 -13.81 15.72 3.15
CA VAL A 576 -13.17 17.03 3.18
C VAL A 576 -13.11 17.48 4.63
N LEU A 577 -11.91 17.62 5.17
CA LEU A 577 -11.67 18.00 6.55
C LEU A 577 -11.54 19.52 6.61
N VAL A 578 -12.35 20.17 7.44
CA VAL A 578 -12.32 21.62 7.62
C VAL A 578 -12.19 21.94 9.09
N LEU A 579 -11.14 22.68 9.46
CA LEU A 579 -10.97 23.25 10.79
C LEU A 579 -11.47 24.68 10.78
N THR A 580 -12.34 25.03 11.73
CA THR A 580 -12.87 26.39 11.93
C THR A 580 -12.12 27.13 13.04
N ARG A 581 -12.20 28.46 13.02
CA ARG A 581 -11.46 29.36 13.94
C ARG A 581 -11.75 29.09 15.42
N ASP A 582 -12.92 28.57 15.76
CA ASP A 582 -13.32 28.18 17.11
C ASP A 582 -12.75 26.82 17.57
N GLY A 583 -11.98 26.14 16.71
CA GLY A 583 -11.30 24.88 17.04
C GLY A 583 -12.10 23.61 16.74
N VAL A 584 -13.22 23.73 16.01
CA VAL A 584 -14.04 22.59 15.60
C VAL A 584 -13.54 22.01 14.28
N LEU A 585 -13.29 20.70 14.25
CA LEU A 585 -12.98 19.96 13.03
C LEU A 585 -14.27 19.34 12.49
N HIS A 586 -14.54 19.61 11.21
CA HIS A 586 -15.67 19.11 10.46
C HIS A 586 -15.19 18.12 9.40
N GLY A 587 -15.93 17.02 9.23
CA GLY A 587 -15.81 16.10 8.10
C GLY A 587 -17.00 16.35 7.19
N LEU A 588 -16.74 16.67 5.92
CA LEU A 588 -17.77 16.96 4.93
C LEU A 588 -17.70 15.91 3.82
N ASP A 589 -18.87 15.46 3.35
CA ASP A 589 -18.96 14.61 2.18
C ASP A 589 -18.54 15.41 0.92
N PRO A 590 -17.58 14.91 0.12
CA PRO A 590 -16.99 15.66 -0.99
C PRO A 590 -17.96 15.95 -2.14
N GLU A 591 -19.04 15.18 -2.30
CA GLU A 591 -19.99 15.36 -3.41
C GLU A 591 -21.17 16.25 -3.00
N THR A 592 -21.79 15.92 -1.87
CA THR A 592 -22.97 16.61 -1.35
C THR A 592 -22.60 17.90 -0.62
N GLY A 593 -21.43 17.94 0.04
CA GLY A 593 -21.03 18.99 0.98
C GLY A 593 -21.70 18.87 2.36
N SER A 594 -22.42 17.77 2.62
CA SER A 594 -23.08 17.53 3.91
C SER A 594 -22.07 17.15 5.00
N GLU A 595 -22.34 17.58 6.23
CA GLU A 595 -21.50 17.23 7.38
C GLU A 595 -21.69 15.74 7.74
N THR A 596 -20.61 14.97 7.68
CA THR A 596 -20.57 13.55 8.03
C THR A 596 -20.15 13.33 9.47
N ALA A 597 -19.30 14.21 10.01
CA ALA A 597 -18.83 14.16 11.38
C ALA A 597 -18.39 15.56 11.84
N ARG A 598 -18.40 15.77 13.16
CA ARG A 598 -17.87 16.99 13.78
C ARG A 598 -17.31 16.71 15.16
N VAL A 599 -16.23 17.39 15.52
CA VAL A 599 -15.61 17.28 16.85
C VAL A 599 -15.02 18.63 17.27
N ALA A 600 -15.24 19.04 18.52
CA ALA A 600 -14.45 20.13 19.11
C ALA A 600 -13.05 19.58 19.37
N LEU A 601 -12.11 19.91 18.48
CA LEU A 601 -10.79 19.26 18.43
C LEU A 601 -9.80 19.97 19.35
N ILE A 602 -9.74 21.30 19.24
CA ILE A 602 -8.84 22.18 19.98
C ILE A 602 -9.62 23.40 20.48
N GLY A 603 -8.98 24.23 21.31
CA GLY A 603 -9.52 25.55 21.63
C GLY A 603 -9.55 26.49 20.41
N PRO A 604 -9.96 27.76 20.60
CA PRO A 604 -9.88 28.76 19.53
C PRO A 604 -8.50 28.78 18.90
N VAL A 605 -8.45 28.71 17.57
CA VAL A 605 -7.21 28.52 16.83
C VAL A 605 -6.35 29.78 16.88
N GLU A 606 -5.12 29.61 17.36
CA GLU A 606 -4.06 30.62 17.32
C GLU A 606 -3.12 30.37 16.13
N GLY A 607 -2.70 31.43 15.44
CA GLY A 607 -1.80 31.32 14.28
C GLY A 607 -2.46 30.76 13.02
N GLU A 608 -1.66 30.05 12.21
CA GLU A 608 -2.08 29.40 10.97
C GLU A 608 -2.10 27.87 11.15
N PRO A 609 -3.28 27.25 11.33
CA PRO A 609 -3.36 25.80 11.46
C PRO A 609 -3.10 25.13 10.12
N VAL A 610 -2.59 23.90 10.18
CA VAL A 610 -2.31 23.05 9.04
C VAL A 610 -2.96 21.69 9.28
N ILE A 611 -3.62 21.17 8.26
CA ILE A 611 -4.10 19.79 8.22
C ILE A 611 -3.23 19.06 7.19
N GLN A 612 -2.37 18.16 7.64
CA GLN A 612 -1.69 17.19 6.76
C GLN A 612 -2.51 15.91 6.72
N VAL A 613 -2.54 15.19 5.59
CA VAL A 613 -3.42 14.04 5.40
C VAL A 613 -2.73 12.95 4.61
N ASP A 614 -2.65 11.77 5.22
CA ASP A 614 -2.24 10.53 4.58
C ASP A 614 -3.47 9.67 4.20
N PRO A 615 -3.33 8.48 3.59
CA PRO A 615 -4.48 7.62 3.22
C PRO A 615 -5.38 7.15 4.36
N ASN A 616 -4.95 7.26 5.62
CA ASN A 616 -5.57 6.67 6.79
C ASN A 616 -5.77 7.65 7.97
N ARG A 617 -4.98 8.72 8.05
CA ARG A 617 -4.91 9.66 9.17
C ARG A 617 -4.76 11.10 8.69
N ALA A 618 -5.22 12.02 9.54
CA ALA A 618 -4.96 13.43 9.41
C ALA A 618 -4.16 13.92 10.61
N TYR A 619 -3.27 14.88 10.40
CA TYR A 619 -2.43 15.47 11.43
C TYR A 619 -2.71 16.96 11.50
N ILE A 620 -3.10 17.43 12.68
CA ILE A 620 -3.46 18.83 12.93
C ILE A 620 -2.53 19.38 14.00
N ASN A 621 -1.89 20.50 13.73
CA ASN A 621 -1.07 21.18 14.74
C ASN A 621 -1.95 21.98 15.72
N ASP A 622 -1.66 21.84 17.01
CA ASP A 622 -2.25 22.59 18.10
C ASP A 622 -1.17 23.48 18.73
N LEU A 623 -1.16 24.75 18.34
CA LEU A 623 -0.17 25.71 18.82
C LEU A 623 -0.33 25.97 20.33
N GLY A 624 -1.58 26.15 20.79
CA GLY A 624 -1.89 26.46 22.19
C GLY A 624 -1.67 25.25 23.11
N GLY A 625 -2.04 24.05 22.65
CA GLY A 625 -1.79 22.80 23.36
C GLY A 625 -0.37 22.26 23.22
N ARG A 626 0.48 22.88 22.38
CA ARG A 626 1.84 22.44 22.05
C ARG A 626 1.91 20.97 21.67
N ALA A 627 1.07 20.57 20.73
CA ALA A 627 1.00 19.18 20.28
C ALA A 627 0.62 19.09 18.80
N VAL A 628 0.84 17.90 18.21
CA VAL A 628 0.22 17.52 16.94
C VAL A 628 -0.79 16.41 17.23
N LEU A 629 -2.01 16.56 16.74
CA LEU A 629 -3.10 15.61 16.92
C LEU A 629 -3.22 14.73 15.69
N GLU A 630 -3.13 13.42 15.89
CA GLU A 630 -3.48 12.44 14.87
C GLU A 630 -4.97 12.12 14.97
N VAL A 631 -5.70 12.32 13.88
CA VAL A 631 -7.14 12.12 13.78
C VAL A 631 -7.45 10.98 12.81
N ALA A 632 -8.19 9.99 13.30
CA ALA A 632 -8.79 8.96 12.47
C ALA A 632 -10.04 9.53 11.78
N TYR A 633 -9.83 10.21 10.64
CA TYR A 633 -10.92 10.92 9.97
C TYR A 633 -12.02 9.98 9.41
N ASN A 634 -11.70 8.71 9.16
CA ASN A 634 -12.65 7.67 8.78
C ASN A 634 -13.41 7.05 9.97
N ASP A 635 -13.10 7.47 11.20
CA ASP A 635 -13.70 6.98 12.45
C ASP A 635 -14.23 8.16 13.27
N ASN A 636 -15.22 8.86 12.70
CA ASN A 636 -15.91 10.00 13.33
C ASN A 636 -14.97 11.10 13.85
N LEU A 637 -13.88 11.37 13.14
CA LEU A 637 -12.86 12.37 13.51
C LEU A 637 -12.26 12.13 14.91
N ARG A 638 -12.22 10.88 15.37
CA ARG A 638 -11.65 10.54 16.68
C ARG A 638 -10.16 10.84 16.72
N ILE A 639 -9.69 11.47 17.79
CA ILE A 639 -8.26 11.60 18.08
C ILE A 639 -7.71 10.19 18.34
N ALA A 640 -6.83 9.73 17.44
CA ALA A 640 -6.18 8.43 17.53
C ALA A 640 -4.96 8.50 18.45
N ARG A 641 -4.13 9.53 18.28
CA ARG A 641 -2.91 9.80 19.06
C ARG A 641 -2.69 11.30 19.22
N THR A 642 -1.91 11.66 20.22
CA THR A 642 -1.43 13.03 20.44
C THR A 642 0.09 12.96 20.56
N PHE A 643 0.79 13.78 19.78
CA PHE A 643 2.24 13.92 19.83
C PHE A 643 2.58 15.22 20.59
N PRO A 644 2.97 15.15 21.87
CA PRO A 644 3.39 16.34 22.61
C PRO A 644 4.65 16.94 21.99
N SER A 645 4.73 18.27 21.96
CA SER A 645 5.85 19.01 21.39
C SER A 645 6.49 19.91 22.43
N ASP A 646 7.82 19.82 22.54
CA ASP A 646 8.63 20.72 23.36
C ASP A 646 8.85 22.09 22.70
N ILE A 647 8.38 22.28 21.47
CA ILE A 647 8.32 23.57 20.76
C ILE A 647 6.87 23.94 20.42
N ALA A 648 6.59 25.19 20.03
CA ALA A 648 5.27 25.58 19.56
C ALA A 648 5.11 25.11 18.09
N PRO A 649 4.24 24.13 17.77
CA PRO A 649 4.20 23.50 16.45
C PRO A 649 3.45 24.37 15.42
N GLY A 650 3.91 25.58 15.15
CA GLY A 650 3.19 26.55 14.30
C GLY A 650 3.31 26.30 12.81
N LEU A 651 4.35 25.60 12.36
CA LEU A 651 4.56 25.23 10.96
C LEU A 651 4.74 23.72 10.87
N MET A 652 4.08 23.05 9.91
CA MET A 652 4.11 21.60 9.79
C MET A 652 3.95 21.12 8.35
N VAL A 653 4.80 20.16 7.94
CA VAL A 653 4.65 19.45 6.67
C VAL A 653 4.91 17.96 6.82
N GLU A 654 4.18 17.17 6.02
CA GLU A 654 4.39 15.73 5.93
C GLU A 654 5.45 15.38 4.87
N THR A 655 6.25 14.37 5.18
CA THR A 655 7.34 13.84 4.36
C THR A 655 7.36 12.31 4.43
N GLY A 656 8.10 11.66 3.54
CA GLY A 656 8.12 10.20 3.44
C GLY A 656 7.05 9.60 2.54
N LEU A 657 6.39 10.44 1.72
CA LEU A 657 5.28 10.06 0.84
C LEU A 657 5.70 9.60 -0.55
#